data_AF-A0A419Q2E7-F1
#
_entry.id   AF-A0A419Q2E7-F1
#
_cell.length_a   1.000
_cell.length_b   1.000
_cell.length_c   1.000
_cell.angle_alpha   90.00
_cell.angle_beta   90.00
_cell.angle_gamma   90.00
#
_symmetry.space_group_name_H-M   'P 1'
#
loop_
_entity.id
_entity.type
_entity.pdbx_description
1 polymer ?
#
loop_
_entity_poly.entity_id
_entity_poly.type
_entity_poly.pdbx_seq_one_letter_code
_entity_poly.pdbx_strand_id
1 'polypeptide(L)'
;MAVSKRRLPSLPTMDSLMKNRIKLELMRSRHLSDIYRRSTLLIRLLKIPRQPTTGFALFLGSSGNSDTCGTTWMTEDTDELVKRKTQVKMLYAIHKYAESTSTAHDQFLESISISCVGCIPMGRRVELRQVTVASDRFRTRWRLRTATLALITLVAGFLHYVHVNLLHENSLFFSHLSSREREMTFRTESGFYYSYFKQLILSPTLKVGWNSLLADTRTEYPRCWNASQGSKALDQCGQTELNAMQRFNLYPELILAVAYRLALTYGLLSQVCYRVNRDIPNTPIAFAVTPSMFEQTRYNDSISLEPTQTVGLEDQSIVSCVGLAEPSYFYIGSIFFLAAFIIISLVWSGWSVASSASSILDSRDTLASYWLPVWGALLPVVAYFFNHREATRVQWVPPLRENFAYPFFTLQQAWLLHLLSSPKTTHISPRAASFYCLLLLAFQLPWQFAQFALATQIASLFAACCITVAVGSQTLSDRCILLVDRVHTVVFVHLLALLLSFGLQFGNGLLMSSGYPAGLVGVVVGLRVLRRQICTTALPGRLESSNKKQVSDGLSTSPVSRRSRLMLIFWPPTVAVGFTIVPGLLLTRLLFPVSEEEHDGGHILDLLREKLDLSGQFRTFHTRLYTCAREFDFMSRETIKQPMETGLLPVAVLLSVWVFCDAAWMLWERKASRPIHSSASTEDIDWSRGTVQIRSIFISLFVIFQLCFFSIMAILIMRLKLFWTPQLCLSLALLAQPLRWNRLFDSVFRAREFPKAHDRSSSSTSGNRSSLAAHFLIVLLVAYMTVPGTKNLQAELDIRGQFSAYDDEALLDWFQSLPSPEEDVRVPWVIAGPMSTLGSLRLMLPAAASYPSTQLSTNGGRAWAGFAFTNHPHYENVELRRRTILAYAIYSRQPIDKVWHIYRHQLQADFVIVDEQHCHPREGCSNPELYDLILPQLAGRPALCESLQTTGAYHRVVTPSSWKPYFQIVYVDMNTGRVVLFVRRKLAFTYS
;
A
#
# COMPACT_ATOMS: atom_id res chain seq x y z
N MET A 1 41.63 2.76 88.41
CA MET A 1 41.06 3.70 89.39
C MET A 1 39.88 4.46 88.77
N ALA A 2 38.96 4.96 89.60
CA ALA A 2 37.95 5.98 89.31
C ALA A 2 36.78 5.70 88.32
N VAL A 3 35.65 5.28 88.91
CA VAL A 3 34.24 5.69 88.62
C VAL A 3 33.71 5.60 87.18
N SER A 4 32.99 4.51 86.88
CA SER A 4 31.97 4.44 85.83
C SER A 4 30.58 4.72 86.41
N LYS A 5 29.85 5.71 85.88
CA LYS A 5 28.45 6.02 86.24
C LYS A 5 27.48 5.37 85.24
N ARG A 6 26.59 4.49 85.73
CA ARG A 6 25.45 3.97 84.96
C ARG A 6 24.47 5.11 84.61
N ARG A 7 23.89 5.08 83.41
CA ARG A 7 22.62 5.76 83.07
C ARG A 7 21.59 4.72 82.61
N LEU A 8 20.31 5.04 82.78
CA LEU A 8 19.17 4.19 82.39
C LEU A 8 19.07 4.00 80.86
N PRO A 9 18.44 2.92 80.37
CA PRO A 9 18.14 2.74 78.95
C PRO A 9 17.07 3.74 78.46
N SER A 10 17.27 4.29 77.27
CA SER A 10 16.38 5.24 76.63
C SER A 10 15.25 4.57 75.82
N LEU A 11 14.08 5.23 75.76
CA LEU A 11 12.96 4.80 74.91
C LEU A 11 13.35 4.81 73.41
N PRO A 12 12.77 3.91 72.59
CA PRO A 12 12.96 3.92 71.14
C PRO A 12 12.32 5.15 70.48
N THR A 13 13.01 5.72 69.50
CA THR A 13 12.57 6.92 68.77
C THR A 13 11.40 6.65 67.82
N MET A 14 10.55 7.66 67.61
CA MET A 14 9.31 7.57 66.83
C MET A 14 9.47 7.05 65.39
N ASP A 15 10.64 7.23 64.78
CA ASP A 15 10.91 6.77 63.41
C ASP A 15 10.91 5.23 63.29
N SER A 16 11.28 4.52 64.37
CA SER A 16 11.20 3.06 64.47
C SER A 16 9.74 2.56 64.50
N LEU A 17 8.87 3.28 65.22
CA LEU A 17 7.44 2.96 65.31
C LEU A 17 6.70 3.24 63.99
N MET A 18 7.04 4.32 63.26
CA MET A 18 6.47 4.58 61.94
C MET A 18 6.87 3.52 60.91
N LYS A 19 8.16 3.15 60.81
CA LYS A 19 8.62 2.12 59.87
C LYS A 19 7.92 0.78 60.08
N ASN A 20 7.70 0.38 61.34
CA ASN A 20 6.98 -0.86 61.64
C ASN A 20 5.47 -0.78 61.31
N ARG A 21 4.81 0.37 61.52
CA ARG A 21 3.40 0.56 61.08
C ARG A 21 3.25 0.48 59.55
N ILE A 22 4.11 1.15 58.80
CA ILE A 22 4.07 1.17 57.33
C ILE A 22 4.31 -0.24 56.76
N LYS A 23 5.21 -1.02 57.36
CA LYS A 23 5.48 -2.40 56.95
C LYS A 23 4.28 -3.33 57.23
N LEU A 24 3.53 -3.09 58.30
CA LEU A 24 2.31 -3.84 58.63
C LEU A 24 1.15 -3.53 57.65
N GLU A 25 0.93 -2.26 57.34
CA GLU A 25 -0.06 -1.78 56.35
C GLU A 25 0.21 -2.36 54.94
N LEU A 26 1.47 -2.35 54.50
CA LEU A 26 1.87 -2.92 53.20
C LEU A 26 1.64 -4.43 53.09
N MET A 27 1.83 -5.20 54.17
CA MET A 27 1.49 -6.63 54.18
C MET A 27 -0.02 -6.86 54.15
N ARG A 28 -0.81 -6.06 54.87
CA ARG A 28 -2.28 -6.13 54.86
C ARG A 28 -2.86 -5.82 53.47
N SER A 29 -2.30 -4.82 52.79
CA SER A 29 -2.66 -4.45 51.41
C SER A 29 -2.40 -5.57 50.39
N ARG A 30 -1.22 -6.21 50.44
CA ARG A 30 -0.90 -7.36 49.56
C ARG A 30 -1.88 -8.52 49.76
N HIS A 31 -2.17 -8.87 51.01
CA HIS A 31 -3.07 -9.97 51.34
C HIS A 31 -4.51 -9.76 50.83
N LEU A 32 -5.01 -8.51 50.85
CA LEU A 32 -6.29 -8.14 50.24
C LEU A 32 -6.28 -8.24 48.71
N SER A 33 -5.15 -7.89 48.06
CA SER A 33 -5.01 -7.97 46.60
C SER A 33 -5.07 -9.41 46.07
N ASP A 34 -4.46 -10.37 46.77
CA ASP A 34 -4.47 -11.78 46.37
C ASP A 34 -5.84 -12.44 46.57
N ILE A 35 -6.59 -12.06 47.61
CA ILE A 35 -7.99 -12.50 47.79
C ILE A 35 -8.83 -12.04 46.59
N TYR A 36 -8.72 -10.77 46.20
CA TYR A 36 -9.44 -10.22 45.05
C TYR A 36 -9.03 -10.89 43.72
N ARG A 37 -7.75 -11.25 43.57
CA ARG A 37 -7.21 -11.93 42.38
C ARG A 37 -7.74 -13.36 42.26
N ARG A 38 -7.83 -14.12 43.36
CA ARG A 38 -8.43 -15.47 43.41
C ARG A 38 -9.93 -15.43 43.08
N SER A 39 -10.69 -14.49 43.64
CA SER A 39 -12.13 -14.32 43.33
C SER A 39 -12.38 -14.03 41.84
N THR A 40 -11.53 -13.23 41.21
CA THR A 40 -11.66 -12.88 39.78
C THR A 40 -11.33 -14.06 38.86
N LEU A 41 -10.48 -15.01 39.31
CA LEU A 41 -10.15 -16.22 38.56
C LEU A 41 -11.33 -17.22 38.56
N LEU A 42 -11.98 -17.41 39.71
CA LEU A 42 -13.13 -18.30 39.87
C LEU A 42 -14.31 -17.89 38.95
N ILE A 43 -14.56 -16.58 38.85
CA ILE A 43 -15.61 -16.00 37.98
C ILE A 43 -15.28 -16.16 36.48
N ARG A 44 -14.01 -16.34 36.10
CA ARG A 44 -13.60 -16.60 34.71
C ARG A 44 -13.66 -18.08 34.33
N LEU A 45 -13.48 -18.99 35.28
CA LEU A 45 -13.58 -20.44 35.03
C LEU A 45 -15.04 -20.92 34.85
N LEU A 46 -16.02 -20.20 35.41
CA LEU A 46 -17.46 -20.52 35.30
C LEU A 46 -18.16 -19.94 34.05
N LYS A 47 -17.42 -19.51 33.02
CA LYS A 47 -17.97 -19.08 31.72
C LYS A 47 -17.39 -19.85 30.54
N ILE A 48 -17.75 -21.13 30.46
CA ILE A 48 -17.64 -21.93 29.24
C ILE A 48 -18.82 -21.53 28.32
N PRO A 49 -18.58 -21.04 27.08
CA PRO A 49 -19.66 -20.72 26.16
C PRO A 49 -20.17 -21.99 25.46
N ARG A 50 -21.49 -22.21 25.47
CA ARG A 50 -22.14 -23.15 24.55
C ARG A 50 -21.92 -22.69 23.10
N GLN A 51 -21.37 -23.57 22.27
CA GLN A 51 -21.41 -23.40 20.81
C GLN A 51 -22.82 -23.71 20.28
N PRO A 52 -23.22 -23.10 19.15
CA PRO A 52 -24.22 -23.66 18.25
C PRO A 52 -23.52 -24.31 17.04
N THR A 53 -23.58 -25.64 16.94
CA THR A 53 -23.28 -26.36 15.68
C THR A 53 -24.59 -26.84 15.07
N THR A 54 -24.77 -26.56 13.77
CA THR A 54 -25.85 -27.12 12.95
C THR A 54 -25.46 -28.51 12.45
N GLY A 55 -26.35 -29.49 12.61
CA GLY A 55 -26.19 -30.85 12.07
C GLY A 55 -27.52 -31.59 11.99
N PHE A 56 -27.72 -32.36 10.93
CA PHE A 56 -28.97 -33.03 10.57
C PHE A 56 -29.20 -34.37 11.34
N ALA A 57 -30.44 -34.87 11.26
CA ALA A 57 -30.87 -36.28 11.18
C ALA A 57 -31.38 -37.06 12.44
N LEU A 58 -32.59 -37.63 12.24
CA LEU A 58 -33.12 -38.96 12.65
C LEU A 58 -33.63 -39.28 14.08
N PHE A 59 -34.96 -39.47 14.14
CA PHE A 59 -35.74 -40.62 14.67
C PHE A 59 -35.75 -41.04 16.17
N LEU A 60 -36.97 -41.44 16.62
CA LEU A 60 -37.35 -42.11 17.88
C LEU A 60 -37.20 -41.27 19.18
N GLY A 61 -38.04 -41.38 20.21
CA GLY A 61 -39.31 -42.09 20.34
C GLY A 61 -39.65 -42.43 21.82
N SER A 62 -40.91 -42.22 22.22
CA SER A 62 -41.60 -42.81 23.40
C SER A 62 -41.21 -42.37 24.85
N SER A 63 -42.27 -42.24 25.67
CA SER A 63 -42.37 -42.52 27.13
C SER A 63 -41.47 -41.76 28.14
N GLY A 64 -41.98 -41.27 29.27
CA GLY A 64 -43.35 -41.32 29.79
C GLY A 64 -43.52 -40.63 31.16
N ASN A 65 -44.74 -40.75 31.71
CA ASN A 65 -45.24 -40.31 33.03
C ASN A 65 -44.20 -40.37 34.18
N SER A 66 -44.26 -39.56 35.24
CA SER A 66 -45.41 -39.45 36.16
C SER A 66 -45.22 -38.32 37.19
N ASP A 67 -46.31 -37.62 37.54
CA ASP A 67 -46.87 -37.37 38.89
C ASP A 67 -45.93 -36.92 40.04
N THR A 68 -46.25 -35.99 40.96
CA THR A 68 -47.34 -35.02 41.26
C THR A 68 -46.70 -33.91 42.17
N CYS A 69 -47.31 -32.86 42.75
CA CYS A 69 -48.71 -32.45 42.97
C CYS A 69 -48.81 -30.88 43.01
N GLY A 70 -49.83 -30.31 43.67
CA GLY A 70 -49.97 -28.86 43.93
C GLY A 70 -49.15 -28.33 45.13
N THR A 71 -49.22 -27.06 45.53
CA THR A 71 -50.26 -26.04 45.25
C THR A 71 -49.75 -24.58 45.24
N THR A 72 -50.13 -23.84 44.19
CA THR A 72 -50.73 -22.48 44.17
C THR A 72 -50.23 -21.33 45.09
N TRP A 73 -49.81 -20.23 44.45
CA TRP A 73 -50.09 -18.77 44.69
C TRP A 73 -48.88 -17.78 44.64
N MET A 74 -49.21 -16.56 44.23
CA MET A 74 -48.37 -15.35 43.97
C MET A 74 -47.61 -14.85 45.23
N THR A 75 -46.59 -13.98 45.23
CA THR A 75 -46.24 -12.78 44.43
C THR A 75 -44.70 -12.61 44.35
N GLU A 76 -44.08 -12.19 43.25
CA GLU A 76 -43.79 -10.80 42.81
C GLU A 76 -42.92 -9.92 43.76
N ASP A 77 -41.85 -9.33 43.19
CA ASP A 77 -41.05 -8.16 43.58
C ASP A 77 -40.62 -7.87 45.04
N THR A 78 -39.42 -8.33 45.43
CA THR A 78 -38.64 -7.69 46.52
C THR A 78 -37.10 -7.64 46.31
N ASP A 79 -36.50 -8.52 45.51
CA ASP A 79 -35.05 -8.78 45.60
C ASP A 79 -34.14 -7.77 44.85
N GLU A 80 -34.64 -7.06 43.82
CA GLU A 80 -33.84 -6.04 43.11
C GLU A 80 -33.72 -4.72 43.91
N LEU A 81 -34.69 -4.41 44.77
CA LEU A 81 -34.74 -3.17 45.54
C LEU A 81 -33.72 -3.16 46.70
N VAL A 82 -33.47 -4.33 47.29
CA VAL A 82 -32.47 -4.52 48.36
C VAL A 82 -31.05 -4.31 47.81
N LYS A 83 -30.73 -4.88 46.65
CA LYS A 83 -29.42 -4.67 45.98
C LYS A 83 -29.13 -3.19 45.69
N ARG A 84 -30.13 -2.41 45.24
CA ARG A 84 -29.95 -0.98 44.95
C ARG A 84 -29.73 -0.15 46.22
N LYS A 85 -30.46 -0.41 47.33
CA LYS A 85 -30.27 0.33 48.60
C LYS A 85 -28.89 0.11 49.21
N THR A 86 -28.29 -1.07 49.07
CA THR A 86 -26.96 -1.38 49.64
C THR A 86 -25.82 -0.66 48.89
N GLN A 87 -25.88 -0.55 47.56
CA GLN A 87 -24.86 0.17 46.78
C GLN A 87 -24.86 1.69 47.08
N VAL A 88 -26.03 2.31 47.23
CA VAL A 88 -26.12 3.76 47.51
C VAL A 88 -25.55 4.10 48.89
N LYS A 89 -25.80 3.29 49.93
CA LYS A 89 -25.23 3.51 51.27
C LYS A 89 -23.69 3.38 51.28
N MET A 90 -23.12 2.47 50.50
CA MET A 90 -21.67 2.28 50.42
C MET A 90 -20.97 3.48 49.76
N LEU A 91 -21.57 4.06 48.71
CA LEU A 91 -21.07 5.27 48.05
C LEU A 91 -21.07 6.51 48.97
N TYR A 92 -22.11 6.67 49.80
CA TYR A 92 -22.21 7.78 50.74
C TYR A 92 -21.15 7.70 51.86
N ALA A 93 -20.82 6.49 52.33
CA ALA A 93 -19.75 6.27 53.31
C ALA A 93 -18.36 6.60 52.75
N ILE A 94 -18.09 6.27 51.48
CA ILE A 94 -16.82 6.58 50.81
C ILE A 94 -16.66 8.10 50.62
N HIS A 95 -17.73 8.82 50.28
CA HIS A 95 -17.68 10.28 50.14
C HIS A 95 -17.34 10.99 51.46
N LYS A 96 -17.91 10.53 52.59
CA LYS A 96 -17.68 11.14 53.91
C LYS A 96 -16.27 10.86 54.47
N TYR A 97 -15.62 9.77 54.04
CA TYR A 97 -14.23 9.44 54.40
C TYR A 97 -13.19 10.24 53.58
N ALA A 98 -13.56 10.68 52.37
CA ALA A 98 -12.71 11.51 51.51
C ALA A 98 -12.61 12.97 51.99
N GLU A 99 -13.65 13.51 52.63
CA GLU A 99 -13.62 14.88 53.17
C GLU A 99 -12.75 14.99 54.43
N SER A 100 -12.74 13.98 55.30
CA SER A 100 -11.98 14.03 56.57
C SER A 100 -10.46 13.85 56.41
N THR A 101 -9.96 13.64 55.19
CA THR A 101 -8.53 13.49 54.88
C THR A 101 -7.95 14.68 54.10
N SER A 102 -8.75 15.71 53.82
CA SER A 102 -8.36 16.88 53.02
C SER A 102 -7.58 17.96 53.79
N THR A 103 -7.54 17.92 55.13
CA THR A 103 -7.06 19.04 55.97
C THR A 103 -5.64 18.87 56.54
N ALA A 104 -4.90 17.82 56.12
CA ALA A 104 -3.63 17.43 56.73
C ALA A 104 -2.44 17.32 55.74
N HIS A 105 -2.51 17.94 54.56
CA HIS A 105 -1.47 17.78 53.52
C HIS A 105 -0.99 19.06 52.83
N ASP A 106 -1.49 20.24 53.22
CA ASP A 106 -1.18 21.54 52.58
C ASP A 106 0.02 22.29 53.20
N GLN A 107 0.97 21.59 53.84
CA GLN A 107 2.09 22.23 54.57
C GLN A 107 3.51 21.70 54.26
N PHE A 108 3.73 20.91 53.19
CA PHE A 108 5.04 20.25 52.99
C PHE A 108 5.62 20.21 51.56
N LEU A 109 5.22 21.11 50.65
CA LEU A 109 5.78 21.15 49.28
C LEU A 109 6.18 22.56 48.78
N GLU A 110 6.79 23.36 49.66
CA GLU A 110 7.75 24.40 49.23
C GLU A 110 9.19 23.88 49.38
N SER A 111 9.69 23.16 48.38
CA SER A 111 11.10 23.12 47.97
C SER A 111 11.34 21.98 46.96
N ILE A 112 11.77 22.37 45.75
CA ILE A 112 12.67 21.69 44.80
C ILE A 112 12.40 22.31 43.42
N SER A 113 13.30 23.19 43.01
CA SER A 113 13.28 23.80 41.68
C SER A 113 14.04 22.90 40.70
N ILE A 114 13.34 22.30 39.74
CA ILE A 114 13.93 21.72 38.54
C ILE A 114 13.10 22.16 37.33
N SER A 115 13.75 22.77 36.35
CA SER A 115 13.11 23.36 35.17
C SER A 115 12.38 22.32 34.32
N CYS A 116 11.07 22.49 34.13
CA CYS A 116 10.26 21.72 33.20
C CYS A 116 9.24 22.63 32.49
N VAL A 117 9.46 22.89 31.19
CA VAL A 117 8.52 23.64 30.35
C VAL A 117 7.35 22.73 29.97
N GLY A 118 6.37 22.62 30.87
CA GLY A 118 5.18 21.80 30.69
C GLY A 118 3.89 22.52 31.08
N CYS A 119 2.98 22.73 30.13
CA CYS A 119 1.63 23.24 30.41
C CYS A 119 0.73 22.14 30.99
N ILE A 120 0.94 21.76 32.26
CA ILE A 120 -0.01 20.96 33.06
C ILE A 120 0.03 21.44 34.52
N PRO A 121 -1.11 21.87 35.05
CA PRO A 121 -1.52 21.42 36.39
C PRO A 121 -2.79 20.56 36.27
N MET A 122 -2.70 19.30 36.69
CA MET A 122 -3.87 18.41 36.78
C MET A 122 -4.68 18.78 38.03
N GLY A 123 -5.70 19.62 37.85
CA GLY A 123 -6.86 19.56 38.74
C GLY A 123 -7.49 18.17 38.65
N ARG A 124 -7.65 17.49 39.79
CA ARG A 124 -8.09 16.10 39.93
C ARG A 124 -9.51 15.93 39.37
N ARG A 125 -9.65 15.60 38.07
CA ARG A 125 -10.96 15.35 37.46
C ARG A 125 -11.46 13.99 37.93
N VAL A 126 -12.38 13.98 38.90
CA VAL A 126 -13.08 12.77 39.34
C VAL A 126 -13.86 12.22 38.15
N GLU A 127 -13.46 11.06 37.61
CA GLU A 127 -14.27 10.33 36.64
C GLU A 127 -15.50 9.74 37.36
N LEU A 128 -16.58 10.52 37.44
CA LEU A 128 -17.91 9.92 37.55
C LEU A 128 -18.14 9.09 36.29
N ARG A 129 -17.89 7.78 36.41
CA ARG A 129 -18.17 6.80 35.36
C ARG A 129 -19.69 6.62 35.25
N GLN A 130 -20.36 7.58 34.62
CA GLN A 130 -21.77 7.45 34.25
C GLN A 130 -21.94 6.15 33.45
N VAL A 131 -22.63 5.18 34.05
CA VAL A 131 -23.04 3.96 33.37
C VAL A 131 -24.23 4.33 32.49
N THR A 132 -23.94 4.82 31.28
CA THR A 132 -24.96 5.04 30.26
C THR A 132 -25.50 3.69 29.81
N VAL A 133 -26.65 3.31 30.39
CA VAL A 133 -27.41 2.12 29.97
C VAL A 133 -27.98 2.40 28.59
N ALA A 134 -27.22 2.04 27.55
CA ALA A 134 -27.66 2.16 26.17
C ALA A 134 -28.89 1.29 25.94
N SER A 135 -30.01 1.93 25.56
CA SER A 135 -31.28 1.25 25.26
C SER A 135 -31.09 0.09 24.27
N ASP A 136 -31.80 -1.02 24.46
CA ASP A 136 -31.66 -2.17 23.54
C ASP A 136 -32.09 -1.86 22.10
N ARG A 137 -32.93 -0.84 21.89
CA ARG A 137 -33.21 -0.31 20.54
C ARG A 137 -31.96 0.28 19.88
N PHE A 138 -31.11 0.97 20.63
CA PHE A 138 -29.82 1.47 20.15
C PHE A 138 -28.85 0.31 19.86
N ARG A 139 -28.75 -0.66 20.79
CA ARG A 139 -27.91 -1.87 20.62
C ARG A 139 -28.28 -2.67 19.37
N THR A 140 -29.57 -2.83 19.11
CA THR A 140 -30.12 -3.55 17.95
C THR A 140 -29.87 -2.79 16.65
N ARG A 141 -30.16 -1.47 16.61
CA ARG A 141 -29.85 -0.62 15.44
C ARG A 141 -28.36 -0.61 15.09
N TRP A 142 -27.48 -0.57 16.09
CA TRP A 142 -26.03 -0.63 15.89
C TRP A 142 -25.57 -1.99 15.34
N ARG A 143 -26.06 -3.10 15.92
CA ARG A 143 -25.82 -4.46 15.40
C ARG A 143 -26.27 -4.61 13.95
N LEU A 144 -27.45 -4.09 13.61
CA LEU A 144 -27.98 -4.12 12.25
C LEU A 144 -27.07 -3.34 11.28
N ARG A 145 -26.65 -2.12 11.64
CA ARG A 145 -25.70 -1.31 10.83
C ARG A 145 -24.38 -2.06 10.58
N THR A 146 -23.84 -2.74 11.61
CA THR A 146 -22.60 -3.53 11.45
C THR A 146 -22.80 -4.80 10.61
N ALA A 147 -23.97 -5.44 10.70
CA ALA A 147 -24.30 -6.62 9.91
C ALA A 147 -24.53 -6.27 8.43
N THR A 148 -25.24 -5.18 8.13
CA THR A 148 -25.41 -4.69 6.75
C THR A 148 -24.08 -4.30 6.12
N LEU A 149 -23.18 -3.66 6.88
CA LEU A 149 -21.84 -3.34 6.40
C LEU A 149 -21.04 -4.61 6.07
N ALA A 150 -21.01 -5.59 6.99
CA ALA A 150 -20.31 -6.86 6.77
C ALA A 150 -20.83 -7.62 5.54
N LEU A 151 -22.15 -7.63 5.32
CA LEU A 151 -22.77 -8.25 4.14
C LEU A 151 -22.34 -7.54 2.84
N ILE A 152 -22.44 -6.20 2.78
CA ILE A 152 -22.01 -5.42 1.61
C ILE A 152 -20.53 -5.66 1.32
N THR A 153 -19.68 -5.63 2.35
CA THR A 153 -18.25 -5.89 2.23
C THR A 153 -17.94 -7.27 1.65
N LEU A 154 -18.57 -8.34 2.15
CA LEU A 154 -18.34 -9.71 1.68
C LEU A 154 -18.84 -9.91 0.25
N VAL A 155 -20.06 -9.45 -0.07
CA VAL A 155 -20.64 -9.57 -1.41
C VAL A 155 -19.83 -8.79 -2.43
N ALA A 156 -19.48 -7.53 -2.15
CA ALA A 156 -18.73 -6.69 -3.08
C ALA A 156 -17.29 -7.22 -3.32
N GLY A 157 -16.63 -7.75 -2.29
CA GLY A 157 -15.33 -8.41 -2.43
C GLY A 157 -15.40 -9.68 -3.27
N PHE A 158 -16.42 -10.54 -3.04
CA PHE A 158 -16.63 -11.75 -3.84
C PHE A 158 -16.95 -11.45 -5.30
N LEU A 159 -17.84 -10.48 -5.57
CA LEU A 159 -18.16 -10.03 -6.93
C LEU A 159 -16.91 -9.51 -7.66
N HIS A 160 -16.04 -8.77 -6.99
CA HIS A 160 -14.80 -8.29 -7.58
C HIS A 160 -13.82 -9.43 -7.91
N TYR A 161 -13.67 -10.41 -7.01
CA TYR A 161 -12.87 -11.61 -7.27
C TYR A 161 -13.40 -12.36 -8.51
N VAL A 162 -14.70 -12.63 -8.58
CA VAL A 162 -15.31 -13.32 -9.72
C VAL A 162 -15.16 -12.50 -11.02
N HIS A 163 -15.36 -11.18 -10.96
CA HIS A 163 -15.23 -10.30 -12.12
C HIS A 163 -13.81 -10.29 -12.70
N VAL A 164 -12.79 -10.14 -11.85
CA VAL A 164 -11.37 -10.16 -12.27
C VAL A 164 -10.97 -11.52 -12.86
N ASN A 165 -11.40 -12.64 -12.25
CA ASN A 165 -11.18 -13.97 -12.81
C ASN A 165 -11.83 -14.13 -14.19
N LEU A 166 -13.10 -13.69 -14.34
CA LEU A 166 -13.83 -13.80 -15.60
C LEU A 166 -13.18 -12.97 -16.72
N LEU A 167 -12.70 -11.75 -16.42
CA LEU A 167 -11.97 -10.94 -17.40
C LEU A 167 -10.63 -11.57 -17.81
N HIS A 168 -9.92 -12.21 -16.87
CA HIS A 168 -8.67 -12.93 -17.16
C HIS A 168 -8.91 -14.16 -18.04
N GLU A 169 -9.95 -14.95 -17.74
CA GLU A 169 -10.33 -16.10 -18.56
C GLU A 169 -10.83 -15.68 -19.95
N ASN A 170 -11.68 -14.65 -20.03
CA ASN A 170 -12.19 -14.13 -21.31
C ASN A 170 -11.10 -13.56 -22.23
N SER A 171 -9.98 -13.08 -21.68
CA SER A 171 -8.92 -12.39 -22.43
C SER A 171 -7.80 -13.28 -22.93
N LEU A 172 -7.44 -14.33 -22.19
CA LEU A 172 -6.35 -15.25 -22.55
C LEU A 172 -6.84 -16.65 -22.92
N PHE A 173 -8.08 -17.00 -22.58
CA PHE A 173 -8.61 -18.37 -22.60
C PHE A 173 -7.75 -19.34 -21.76
N PHE A 174 -7.37 -18.85 -20.57
CA PHE A 174 -6.33 -19.39 -19.69
C PHE A 174 -6.56 -20.85 -19.26
N SER A 175 -7.82 -21.29 -19.19
CA SER A 175 -8.19 -22.67 -18.89
C SER A 175 -7.82 -23.67 -19.99
N HIS A 176 -7.72 -23.24 -21.25
CA HIS A 176 -7.37 -24.11 -22.38
C HIS A 176 -5.86 -24.22 -22.63
N LEU A 177 -5.06 -23.27 -22.13
CA LEU A 177 -3.60 -23.26 -22.25
C LEU A 177 -2.95 -24.40 -21.45
N SER A 178 -1.86 -24.98 -21.96
CA SER A 178 -1.00 -25.89 -21.19
C SER A 178 -0.26 -25.17 -20.05
N SER A 179 0.30 -25.92 -19.10
CA SER A 179 1.15 -25.37 -18.03
C SER A 179 2.29 -24.50 -18.58
N ARG A 180 2.91 -24.90 -19.70
CA ARG A 180 3.99 -24.14 -20.35
C ARG A 180 3.47 -22.83 -20.95
N GLU A 181 2.36 -22.86 -21.69
CA GLU A 181 1.74 -21.66 -22.28
C GLU A 181 1.31 -20.64 -21.24
N ARG A 182 0.72 -21.10 -20.12
CA ARG A 182 0.37 -20.22 -18.99
C ARG A 182 1.57 -19.47 -18.45
N GLU A 183 2.72 -20.14 -18.34
CA GLU A 183 3.95 -19.49 -17.90
C GLU A 183 4.47 -18.46 -18.93
N MET A 184 4.27 -18.71 -20.22
CA MET A 184 4.60 -17.75 -21.29
C MET A 184 3.66 -16.54 -21.35
N THR A 185 2.47 -16.59 -20.72
CA THR A 185 1.65 -15.37 -20.51
C THR A 185 2.34 -14.37 -19.57
N PHE A 186 3.22 -14.83 -18.68
CA PHE A 186 3.97 -13.98 -17.75
C PHE A 186 5.18 -13.35 -18.43
N ARG A 187 4.95 -12.27 -19.18
CA ARG A 187 6.01 -11.51 -19.87
C ARG A 187 6.75 -10.52 -18.94
N THR A 188 7.99 -10.17 -19.28
CA THR A 188 8.76 -9.06 -18.67
C THR A 188 8.94 -9.15 -17.13
N GLU A 189 8.57 -8.12 -16.36
CA GLU A 189 8.58 -8.07 -14.89
C GLU A 189 7.78 -9.24 -14.28
N SER A 190 6.69 -9.64 -14.94
CA SER A 190 5.72 -10.58 -14.39
C SER A 190 6.25 -12.02 -14.35
N GLY A 191 6.93 -12.46 -15.42
CA GLY A 191 7.64 -13.74 -15.48
C GLY A 191 8.88 -13.76 -14.61
N PHE A 192 9.59 -12.63 -14.51
CA PHE A 192 10.75 -12.48 -13.64
C PHE A 192 10.42 -12.78 -12.17
N TYR A 193 9.36 -12.19 -11.60
CA TYR A 193 8.97 -12.49 -10.21
C TYR A 193 8.42 -13.91 -10.04
N TYR A 194 7.57 -14.39 -10.97
CA TYR A 194 7.06 -15.77 -10.90
C TYR A 194 8.20 -16.81 -10.99
N SER A 195 9.32 -16.52 -11.66
CA SER A 195 10.50 -17.40 -11.68
C SER A 195 11.04 -17.72 -10.29
N TYR A 196 11.07 -16.74 -9.37
CA TYR A 196 11.52 -16.95 -7.99
C TYR A 196 10.50 -17.73 -7.15
N PHE A 197 9.19 -17.51 -7.35
CA PHE A 197 8.17 -18.37 -6.76
C PHE A 197 8.33 -19.82 -7.24
N LYS A 198 8.51 -20.05 -8.55
CA LYS A 198 8.68 -21.39 -9.13
C LYS A 198 9.93 -22.09 -8.61
N GLN A 199 11.07 -21.39 -8.58
CA GLN A 199 12.32 -21.83 -7.95
C GLN A 199 12.12 -22.24 -6.47
N LEU A 200 11.37 -21.45 -5.70
CA LEU A 200 11.09 -21.75 -4.30
C LEU A 200 10.19 -22.97 -4.11
N ILE A 201 9.20 -23.24 -4.97
CA ILE A 201 8.34 -24.44 -4.85
C ILE A 201 9.01 -25.71 -5.39
N LEU A 202 9.88 -25.61 -6.40
CA LEU A 202 10.59 -26.75 -7.01
C LEU A 202 11.87 -27.17 -6.27
N SER A 203 12.45 -26.31 -5.43
CA SER A 203 13.63 -26.67 -4.63
C SER A 203 13.38 -27.90 -3.72
N PRO A 204 14.40 -28.72 -3.41
CA PRO A 204 14.19 -29.92 -2.60
C PRO A 204 13.79 -29.59 -1.15
N THR A 205 14.27 -28.48 -0.60
CA THR A 205 13.87 -27.97 0.72
C THR A 205 13.78 -26.45 0.71
N LEU A 206 12.91 -25.89 1.56
CA LEU A 206 12.77 -24.44 1.73
C LEU A 206 14.09 -23.75 2.12
N LYS A 207 14.98 -24.43 2.86
CA LYS A 207 16.31 -23.90 3.22
C LYS A 207 17.22 -23.74 2.00
N VAL A 208 17.22 -24.71 1.08
CA VAL A 208 17.96 -24.62 -0.18
C VAL A 208 17.38 -23.51 -1.06
N GLY A 209 16.04 -23.42 -1.16
CA GLY A 209 15.36 -22.33 -1.84
C GLY A 209 15.74 -20.95 -1.28
N TRP A 210 15.63 -20.76 0.04
CA TRP A 210 16.00 -19.52 0.73
C TRP A 210 17.46 -19.12 0.49
N ASN A 211 18.40 -20.05 0.66
CA ASN A 211 19.82 -19.79 0.42
C ASN A 211 20.08 -19.36 -1.03
N SER A 212 19.39 -19.94 -2.02
CA SER A 212 19.50 -19.55 -3.42
C SER A 212 18.91 -18.17 -3.77
N LEU A 213 18.14 -17.56 -2.86
CA LEU A 213 17.73 -16.15 -2.97
C LEU A 213 18.74 -15.18 -2.34
N LEU A 214 19.46 -15.61 -1.30
CA LEU A 214 20.53 -14.81 -0.71
C LEU A 214 21.80 -14.80 -1.57
N ALA A 215 21.99 -15.86 -2.37
CA ALA A 215 23.13 -16.10 -3.25
C ALA A 215 22.67 -16.32 -4.71
N ASP A 216 22.00 -15.32 -5.31
CA ASP A 216 21.65 -15.40 -6.73
C ASP A 216 22.90 -15.17 -7.59
N THR A 217 23.11 -16.07 -8.54
CA THR A 217 24.28 -16.10 -9.44
C THR A 217 23.88 -16.18 -10.91
N ARG A 218 22.56 -16.21 -11.19
CA ARG A 218 21.96 -16.42 -12.52
C ARG A 218 21.46 -15.12 -13.15
N THR A 219 21.11 -14.12 -12.34
CA THR A 219 20.34 -12.93 -12.77
C THR A 219 21.19 -11.76 -13.26
N GLU A 220 22.39 -11.56 -12.69
CA GLU A 220 23.29 -10.44 -12.99
C GLU A 220 24.70 -10.99 -13.36
N TYR A 221 24.81 -11.77 -14.46
CA TYR A 221 26.07 -12.33 -14.95
C TYR A 221 26.85 -11.34 -15.87
N PRO A 222 28.19 -11.32 -15.88
CA PRO A 222 29.10 -11.94 -14.91
C PRO A 222 28.98 -11.26 -13.56
N ARG A 223 29.33 -11.98 -12.48
CA ARG A 223 29.26 -11.45 -11.11
C ARG A 223 30.15 -10.23 -10.92
N CYS A 224 31.26 -10.19 -11.65
CA CYS A 224 32.31 -9.21 -11.50
C CYS A 224 32.26 -8.16 -12.61
N TRP A 225 31.92 -6.95 -12.22
CA TRP A 225 31.83 -5.81 -13.12
C TRP A 225 32.48 -4.59 -12.48
N ASN A 226 33.57 -4.10 -13.09
CA ASN A 226 34.14 -2.81 -12.77
C ASN A 226 34.16 -1.94 -14.03
N ALA A 227 33.25 -0.98 -14.11
CA ALA A 227 33.16 -0.03 -15.22
C ALA A 227 34.41 0.86 -15.37
N SER A 228 35.25 0.98 -14.33
CA SER A 228 36.36 1.93 -14.25
C SER A 228 37.77 1.34 -14.49
N GLN A 229 37.96 0.01 -14.44
CA GLN A 229 39.27 -0.62 -14.61
C GLN A 229 39.17 -1.98 -15.32
N GLY A 230 39.62 -2.04 -16.57
CA GLY A 230 39.66 -3.27 -17.35
C GLY A 230 40.70 -4.28 -16.83
N SER A 231 40.42 -5.57 -17.04
CA SER A 231 41.27 -6.75 -16.80
C SER A 231 41.83 -7.00 -15.38
N LYS A 232 42.40 -6.01 -14.70
CA LYS A 232 43.14 -6.20 -13.44
C LYS A 232 42.27 -6.24 -12.17
N ALA A 233 40.97 -5.93 -12.30
CA ALA A 233 40.03 -5.99 -11.18
C ALA A 233 39.37 -7.36 -10.98
N LEU A 234 39.66 -8.35 -11.85
CA LEU A 234 39.08 -9.69 -11.75
C LEU A 234 39.52 -10.43 -10.47
N ASP A 235 40.72 -10.16 -9.96
CA ASP A 235 41.33 -10.89 -8.84
C ASP A 235 40.79 -10.53 -7.45
N GLN A 236 40.14 -9.37 -7.26
CA GLN A 236 39.57 -8.97 -5.95
C GLN A 236 38.11 -9.36 -5.76
N CYS A 237 37.44 -9.84 -6.80
CA CYS A 237 35.98 -9.87 -6.88
C CYS A 237 35.37 -11.20 -6.36
N GLY A 238 35.88 -11.70 -5.24
CA GLY A 238 35.61 -13.07 -4.77
C GLY A 238 34.44 -13.28 -3.81
N GLN A 239 33.73 -12.24 -3.32
CA GLN A 239 32.96 -12.39 -2.06
C GLN A 239 31.54 -11.77 -1.94
N THR A 240 31.00 -11.05 -2.92
CA THR A 240 29.62 -10.50 -2.81
C THR A 240 28.64 -11.20 -3.74
N GLU A 241 27.92 -12.19 -3.21
CA GLU A 241 26.79 -12.84 -3.88
C GLU A 241 25.57 -11.90 -3.92
N LEU A 242 24.75 -11.97 -4.97
CA LEU A 242 23.58 -11.09 -5.10
C LEU A 242 22.46 -11.54 -4.17
N ASN A 243 22.20 -10.74 -3.14
CA ASN A 243 21.03 -10.92 -2.27
C ASN A 243 19.74 -10.47 -2.97
N ALA A 244 19.08 -11.39 -3.68
CA ALA A 244 17.84 -11.14 -4.40
C ALA A 244 16.68 -10.72 -3.48
N MET A 245 16.67 -11.14 -2.20
CA MET A 245 15.69 -10.64 -1.21
C MET A 245 15.84 -9.15 -0.95
N GLN A 246 17.07 -8.66 -0.76
CA GLN A 246 17.38 -7.23 -0.56
C GLN A 246 17.18 -6.42 -1.85
N ARG A 247 17.56 -6.99 -3.00
CA ARG A 247 17.52 -6.35 -4.32
C ARG A 247 16.10 -6.18 -4.86
N PHE A 248 15.30 -7.25 -4.84
CA PHE A 248 14.02 -7.36 -5.54
C PHE A 248 12.79 -7.46 -4.61
N ASN A 249 12.99 -7.36 -3.29
CA ASN A 249 11.93 -7.41 -2.27
C ASN A 249 11.00 -8.63 -2.42
N LEU A 250 11.57 -9.84 -2.57
CA LEU A 250 10.87 -11.10 -2.87
C LEU A 250 9.98 -11.68 -1.74
N TYR A 251 9.46 -10.83 -0.85
CA TYR A 251 8.57 -11.23 0.24
C TYR A 251 7.26 -11.88 -0.21
N PRO A 252 6.55 -11.40 -1.26
CA PRO A 252 5.32 -12.04 -1.70
C PRO A 252 5.55 -13.45 -2.24
N GLU A 253 6.59 -13.65 -3.05
CA GLU A 253 6.95 -14.95 -3.62
C GLU A 253 7.31 -15.95 -2.53
N LEU A 254 8.07 -15.52 -1.52
CA LEU A 254 8.42 -16.36 -0.37
C LEU A 254 7.20 -16.80 0.43
N ILE A 255 6.30 -15.87 0.76
CA ILE A 255 5.09 -16.16 1.54
C ILE A 255 4.17 -17.09 0.75
N LEU A 256 3.97 -16.84 -0.55
CA LEU A 256 3.15 -17.70 -1.41
C LEU A 256 3.77 -19.08 -1.60
N ALA A 257 5.09 -19.20 -1.79
CA ALA A 257 5.75 -20.50 -1.94
C ALA A 257 5.67 -21.35 -0.66
N VAL A 258 5.76 -20.73 0.52
CA VAL A 258 5.53 -21.42 1.80
C VAL A 258 4.06 -21.85 1.93
N ALA A 259 3.11 -20.97 1.61
CA ALA A 259 1.69 -21.30 1.63
C ALA A 259 1.32 -22.45 0.67
N TYR A 260 1.85 -22.42 -0.55
CA TYR A 260 1.67 -23.46 -1.56
C TYR A 260 2.20 -24.82 -1.08
N ARG A 261 3.46 -24.86 -0.60
CA ARG A 261 4.07 -26.09 -0.06
C ARG A 261 3.29 -26.68 1.12
N LEU A 262 2.81 -25.84 2.03
CA LEU A 262 1.98 -26.27 3.15
C LEU A 262 0.63 -26.83 2.66
N ALA A 263 -0.06 -26.11 1.78
CA ALA A 263 -1.35 -26.55 1.23
C ALA A 263 -1.23 -27.87 0.45
N LEU A 264 -0.13 -28.07 -0.29
CA LEU A 264 0.18 -29.33 -0.96
C LEU A 264 0.44 -30.47 0.03
N THR A 265 1.22 -30.20 1.10
CA THR A 265 1.53 -31.20 2.14
C THR A 265 0.27 -31.66 2.90
N TYR A 266 -0.72 -30.77 3.07
CA TYR A 266 -2.01 -31.09 3.69
C TYR A 266 -3.07 -31.60 2.70
N GLY A 267 -2.76 -31.79 1.42
CA GLY A 267 -3.72 -32.26 0.42
C GLY A 267 -4.89 -31.30 0.15
N LEU A 268 -4.72 -30.01 0.42
CA LEU A 268 -5.75 -28.97 0.25
C LEU A 268 -5.90 -28.46 -1.19
N LEU A 269 -5.00 -28.88 -2.08
CA LEU A 269 -4.96 -28.45 -3.48
C LEU A 269 -5.46 -29.57 -4.40
N SER A 270 -6.28 -29.20 -5.38
CA SER A 270 -6.81 -30.11 -6.39
C SER A 270 -6.64 -29.53 -7.80
N GLN A 271 -6.63 -30.41 -8.80
CA GLN A 271 -6.64 -30.06 -10.23
C GLN A 271 -7.38 -31.12 -11.05
N VAL A 272 -7.91 -30.70 -12.20
CA VAL A 272 -8.55 -31.56 -13.21
C VAL A 272 -7.85 -31.30 -14.54
N CYS A 273 -7.46 -32.35 -15.26
CA CYS A 273 -6.74 -32.24 -16.52
C CYS A 273 -7.60 -32.65 -17.72
N TYR A 274 -7.51 -31.85 -18.78
CA TYR A 274 -8.19 -32.04 -20.06
C TYR A 274 -7.15 -32.16 -21.18
N ARG A 275 -7.51 -32.80 -22.30
CA ARG A 275 -6.75 -32.72 -23.55
C ARG A 275 -7.44 -31.73 -24.48
N VAL A 276 -6.68 -30.77 -24.98
CA VAL A 276 -7.16 -29.68 -25.84
C VAL A 276 -6.39 -29.74 -27.16
N ASN A 277 -7.10 -29.70 -28.29
CA ASN A 277 -6.46 -29.64 -29.61
C ASN A 277 -6.11 -28.19 -29.95
N ARG A 278 -4.97 -27.96 -30.60
CA ARG A 278 -4.49 -26.64 -31.05
C ARG A 278 -4.61 -26.53 -32.56
N ASP A 279 -4.99 -25.36 -33.05
CA ASP A 279 -4.82 -24.98 -34.45
C ASP A 279 -3.39 -24.45 -34.64
N ILE A 280 -2.49 -25.31 -35.12
CA ILE A 280 -1.09 -24.95 -35.37
C ILE A 280 -0.97 -24.24 -36.74
N PRO A 281 -0.21 -23.15 -36.86
CA PRO A 281 0.06 -22.53 -38.16
C PRO A 281 0.82 -23.49 -39.09
N ASN A 282 0.34 -23.66 -40.32
CA ASN A 282 0.97 -24.50 -41.36
C ASN A 282 2.25 -23.89 -41.97
N THR A 283 2.72 -22.75 -41.45
CA THR A 283 3.90 -22.02 -41.92
C THR A 283 5.07 -22.20 -40.96
N PRO A 284 6.33 -22.27 -41.46
CA PRO A 284 7.50 -22.33 -40.58
C PRO A 284 7.60 -21.07 -39.72
N ILE A 285 7.84 -21.25 -38.42
CA ILE A 285 7.85 -20.15 -37.43
C ILE A 285 9.21 -19.46 -37.42
N ALA A 286 10.29 -20.24 -37.49
CA ALA A 286 11.65 -19.76 -37.44
C ALA A 286 12.61 -20.62 -38.25
N PHE A 287 13.77 -20.06 -38.59
CA PHE A 287 14.93 -20.82 -39.07
C PHE A 287 15.98 -20.90 -37.96
N ALA A 288 16.48 -22.11 -37.69
CA ALA A 288 17.43 -22.36 -36.61
C ALA A 288 18.57 -23.30 -37.00
N VAL A 289 19.69 -23.17 -36.28
CA VAL A 289 20.85 -24.07 -36.37
C VAL A 289 20.60 -25.29 -35.48
N THR A 290 20.74 -26.48 -36.07
CA THR A 290 20.64 -27.77 -35.34
C THR A 290 21.67 -27.86 -34.19
N PRO A 291 21.33 -28.52 -33.06
CA PRO A 291 22.28 -28.77 -31.97
C PRO A 291 23.57 -29.49 -32.40
N SER A 292 23.50 -30.38 -33.39
CA SER A 292 24.66 -31.12 -33.93
C SER A 292 25.65 -30.23 -34.67
N MET A 293 25.19 -29.30 -35.53
CA MET A 293 26.05 -28.28 -36.13
C MET A 293 26.67 -27.36 -35.04
N PHE A 294 25.89 -26.99 -34.03
CA PHE A 294 26.36 -26.15 -32.93
C PHE A 294 27.46 -26.85 -32.08
N GLU A 295 27.33 -28.16 -31.88
CA GLU A 295 28.36 -29.00 -31.24
C GLU A 295 29.65 -29.08 -32.07
N GLN A 296 29.56 -29.12 -33.40
CA GLN A 296 30.74 -29.12 -34.27
C GLN A 296 31.53 -27.80 -34.18
N THR A 297 30.86 -26.65 -34.06
CA THR A 297 31.54 -25.37 -33.81
C THR A 297 32.29 -25.30 -32.49
N ARG A 298 31.98 -26.14 -31.48
CA ARG A 298 32.75 -26.20 -30.23
C ARG A 298 34.23 -26.52 -30.46
N TYR A 299 34.52 -27.33 -31.50
CA TYR A 299 35.87 -27.77 -31.84
C TYR A 299 36.49 -26.98 -33.00
N ASN A 300 35.68 -26.27 -33.79
CA ASN A 300 36.15 -25.55 -34.97
C ASN A 300 35.33 -24.28 -35.28
N ASP A 301 35.83 -23.12 -34.81
CA ASP A 301 35.26 -21.79 -35.09
C ASP A 301 35.22 -21.44 -36.60
N SER A 302 35.91 -22.16 -37.49
CA SER A 302 35.87 -21.88 -38.94
C SER A 302 34.57 -22.32 -39.63
N ILE A 303 33.74 -23.15 -38.98
CA ILE A 303 32.48 -23.64 -39.54
C ILE A 303 31.46 -22.51 -39.64
N SER A 304 30.80 -22.39 -40.80
CA SER A 304 29.70 -21.45 -41.02
C SER A 304 28.38 -22.11 -40.59
N LEU A 305 27.98 -21.92 -39.33
CA LEU A 305 26.59 -22.08 -38.91
C LEU A 305 25.72 -21.12 -39.73
N GLU A 306 24.84 -21.67 -40.56
CA GLU A 306 23.75 -20.95 -41.19
C GLU A 306 22.45 -21.69 -40.81
N PRO A 307 21.37 -21.00 -40.40
CA PRO A 307 20.18 -21.67 -39.89
C PRO A 307 19.35 -22.23 -41.05
N THR A 308 19.59 -23.50 -41.38
CA THR A 308 18.99 -24.18 -42.54
C THR A 308 17.73 -24.99 -42.20
N GLN A 309 17.48 -25.27 -40.92
CA GLN A 309 16.30 -26.03 -40.48
C GLN A 309 15.15 -25.10 -40.11
N THR A 310 13.95 -25.39 -40.63
CA THR A 310 12.71 -24.77 -40.17
C THR A 310 12.28 -25.35 -38.83
N VAL A 311 12.00 -24.49 -37.85
CA VAL A 311 11.38 -24.86 -36.58
C VAL A 311 9.86 -24.68 -36.69
N GLY A 312 9.14 -25.72 -36.28
CA GLY A 312 7.68 -25.76 -36.21
C GLY A 312 7.24 -26.54 -34.97
N LEU A 313 5.96 -26.45 -34.62
CA LEU A 313 5.38 -27.17 -33.48
C LEU A 313 4.70 -28.45 -33.98
N GLU A 314 5.03 -29.60 -33.39
CA GLU A 314 4.51 -30.91 -33.83
C GLU A 314 3.25 -31.35 -33.04
N ASP A 315 3.08 -30.88 -31.79
CA ASP A 315 2.04 -31.36 -30.86
C ASP A 315 0.66 -30.73 -31.12
N GLN A 316 -0.14 -31.36 -31.98
CA GLN A 316 -1.54 -30.97 -32.28
C GLN A 316 -2.50 -31.04 -31.08
N SER A 317 -2.14 -31.74 -29.99
CA SER A 317 -2.96 -31.81 -28.78
C SER A 317 -2.11 -31.68 -27.51
N ILE A 318 -2.52 -30.77 -26.62
CA ILE A 318 -1.85 -30.48 -25.35
C ILE A 318 -2.68 -30.98 -24.17
N VAL A 319 -1.99 -31.27 -23.06
CA VAL A 319 -2.65 -31.52 -21.77
C VAL A 319 -2.69 -30.22 -20.97
N SER A 320 -3.88 -29.86 -20.50
CA SER A 320 -4.12 -28.67 -19.70
C SER A 320 -4.75 -29.05 -18.36
N CYS A 321 -4.06 -28.76 -17.26
CA CYS A 321 -4.52 -29.03 -15.89
C CYS A 321 -5.01 -27.73 -15.23
N VAL A 322 -6.27 -27.71 -14.77
CA VAL A 322 -6.92 -26.55 -14.15
C VAL A 322 -7.17 -26.82 -12.66
N GLY A 323 -6.76 -25.90 -11.80
CA GLY A 323 -7.04 -25.96 -10.36
C GLY A 323 -5.92 -25.38 -9.49
N LEU A 324 -6.13 -25.31 -8.18
CA LEU A 324 -5.17 -24.71 -7.24
C LEU A 324 -3.92 -25.56 -6.99
N ALA A 325 -3.89 -26.81 -7.46
CA ALA A 325 -2.66 -27.62 -7.48
C ALA A 325 -1.73 -27.28 -8.66
N GLU A 326 -2.19 -26.51 -9.64
CA GLU A 326 -1.34 -25.95 -10.69
C GLU A 326 -0.69 -24.65 -10.18
N PRO A 327 0.66 -24.51 -10.20
CA PRO A 327 1.35 -23.36 -9.60
C PRO A 327 0.92 -21.99 -10.14
N SER A 328 0.66 -21.90 -11.44
CA SER A 328 0.26 -20.65 -12.11
C SER A 328 -1.13 -20.19 -11.64
N TYR A 329 -2.09 -21.12 -11.51
CA TYR A 329 -3.42 -20.85 -10.94
C TYR A 329 -3.38 -20.45 -9.47
N PHE A 330 -2.59 -21.15 -8.65
CA PHE A 330 -2.44 -20.78 -7.23
C PHE A 330 -1.90 -19.35 -7.07
N TYR A 331 -0.90 -19.00 -7.88
CA TYR A 331 -0.23 -17.71 -7.82
C TYR A 331 -1.14 -16.56 -8.27
N ILE A 332 -1.75 -16.65 -9.46
CA ILE A 332 -2.70 -15.64 -9.96
C ILE A 332 -3.94 -15.57 -9.04
N GLY A 333 -4.50 -16.72 -8.65
CA GLY A 333 -5.68 -16.79 -7.79
C GLY A 333 -5.47 -16.11 -6.44
N SER A 334 -4.25 -16.21 -5.88
CA SER A 334 -3.85 -15.50 -4.65
C SER A 334 -3.83 -13.98 -4.84
N ILE A 335 -3.35 -13.50 -6.00
CA ILE A 335 -3.33 -12.06 -6.34
C ILE A 335 -4.76 -11.54 -6.55
N PHE A 336 -5.63 -12.29 -7.22
CA PHE A 336 -7.03 -11.90 -7.44
C PHE A 336 -7.83 -11.91 -6.12
N PHE A 337 -7.57 -12.87 -5.24
CA PHE A 337 -8.10 -12.85 -3.87
C PHE A 337 -7.63 -11.62 -3.10
N LEU A 338 -6.34 -11.26 -3.22
CA LEU A 338 -5.82 -10.05 -2.59
C LEU A 338 -6.46 -8.77 -3.18
N ALA A 339 -6.72 -8.73 -4.49
CA ALA A 339 -7.39 -7.62 -5.15
C ALA A 339 -8.82 -7.39 -4.64
N ALA A 340 -9.54 -8.42 -4.17
CA ALA A 340 -10.83 -8.25 -3.50
C ALA A 340 -10.77 -7.34 -2.25
N PHE A 341 -9.62 -7.27 -1.59
CA PHE A 341 -9.44 -6.37 -0.44
C PHE A 341 -9.49 -4.88 -0.81
N ILE A 342 -9.30 -4.51 -2.09
CA ILE A 342 -9.46 -3.14 -2.58
C ILE A 342 -10.90 -2.67 -2.36
N ILE A 343 -11.88 -3.46 -2.82
CA ILE A 343 -13.30 -3.15 -2.67
C ILE A 343 -13.74 -3.22 -1.21
N ILE A 344 -13.31 -4.23 -0.46
CA ILE A 344 -13.55 -4.36 0.99
C ILE A 344 -13.11 -3.09 1.74
N SER A 345 -11.92 -2.59 1.40
CA SER A 345 -11.36 -1.37 1.98
C SER A 345 -12.10 -0.11 1.54
N LEU A 346 -12.55 -0.06 0.28
CA LEU A 346 -13.29 1.07 -0.27
C LEU A 346 -14.69 1.20 0.38
N VAL A 347 -15.39 0.08 0.58
CA VAL A 347 -16.65 -0.01 1.37
C VAL A 347 -16.44 0.55 2.79
N TRP A 348 -15.40 0.08 3.49
CA TRP A 348 -15.11 0.50 4.87
C TRP A 348 -14.65 1.96 4.96
N SER A 349 -13.86 2.42 3.99
CA SER A 349 -13.44 3.83 3.87
C SER A 349 -14.65 4.74 3.69
N GLY A 350 -15.54 4.41 2.73
CA GLY A 350 -16.75 5.17 2.46
C GLY A 350 -17.71 5.21 3.65
N TRP A 351 -17.93 4.07 4.31
CA TRP A 351 -18.68 4.01 5.57
C TRP A 351 -18.06 4.90 6.65
N SER A 352 -16.74 4.90 6.81
CA SER A 352 -16.04 5.71 7.81
C SER A 352 -16.17 7.21 7.51
N VAL A 353 -16.03 7.61 6.24
CA VAL A 353 -16.22 9.00 5.79
C VAL A 353 -17.65 9.49 6.05
N ALA A 354 -18.67 8.70 5.74
CA ALA A 354 -20.07 9.08 5.98
C ALA A 354 -20.42 9.09 7.48
N SER A 355 -20.05 8.04 8.22
CA SER A 355 -20.32 7.93 9.66
C SER A 355 -19.55 8.94 10.52
N SER A 356 -18.46 9.54 10.00
CA SER A 356 -17.75 10.66 10.67
C SER A 356 -18.63 11.88 10.97
N ALA A 357 -19.71 12.08 10.22
CA ALA A 357 -20.68 13.15 10.41
C ALA A 357 -21.91 12.71 11.25
N SER A 358 -21.98 11.47 11.71
CA SER A 358 -23.06 10.96 12.56
C SER A 358 -22.76 11.15 14.06
N SER A 359 -23.74 11.68 14.80
CA SER A 359 -23.75 11.70 16.26
C SER A 359 -24.27 10.36 16.80
N ILE A 360 -23.49 9.73 17.68
CA ILE A 360 -23.93 8.50 18.38
C ILE A 360 -25.11 8.75 19.35
N LEU A 361 -25.36 10.02 19.68
CA LEU A 361 -26.18 10.44 20.82
C LEU A 361 -27.51 11.11 20.44
N ASP A 362 -28.11 10.77 19.29
CA ASP A 362 -29.48 11.21 19.00
C ASP A 362 -30.49 10.06 19.09
N SER A 363 -31.48 10.23 19.97
CA SER A 363 -32.59 9.30 20.14
C SER A 363 -33.69 9.48 19.08
N ARG A 364 -33.62 10.56 18.28
CA ARG A 364 -34.56 10.94 17.23
C ARG A 364 -34.16 10.48 15.82
N ASP A 365 -33.20 9.56 15.72
CA ASP A 365 -32.72 8.99 14.45
C ASP A 365 -33.88 8.40 13.62
N THR A 366 -34.20 9.04 12.48
CA THR A 366 -35.23 8.61 11.53
C THR A 366 -34.70 7.55 10.58
N LEU A 367 -35.60 6.86 9.85
CA LEU A 367 -35.17 5.86 8.86
C LEU A 367 -34.29 6.49 7.77
N ALA A 368 -34.55 7.74 7.37
CA ALA A 368 -33.70 8.46 6.41
C ALA A 368 -32.28 8.72 6.99
N SER A 369 -32.14 9.24 8.21
CA SER A 369 -30.80 9.42 8.81
C SER A 369 -30.07 8.10 9.04
N TYR A 370 -30.80 6.99 9.20
CA TYR A 370 -30.25 5.65 9.35
C TYR A 370 -29.60 5.09 8.09
N TRP A 371 -30.19 5.28 6.91
CA TRP A 371 -29.71 4.69 5.65
C TRP A 371 -28.61 5.51 4.95
N LEU A 372 -28.44 6.80 5.28
CA LEU A 372 -27.46 7.65 4.60
C LEU A 372 -26.00 7.12 4.67
N PRO A 373 -25.48 6.57 5.79
CA PRO A 373 -24.14 5.97 5.81
C PRO A 373 -23.99 4.71 4.94
N VAL A 374 -25.09 4.02 4.62
CA VAL A 374 -25.08 2.86 3.70
C VAL A 374 -24.82 3.33 2.27
N TRP A 375 -25.39 4.47 1.85
CA TRP A 375 -25.01 5.11 0.59
C TRP A 375 -23.53 5.50 0.54
N GLY A 376 -22.97 5.95 1.67
CA GLY A 376 -21.53 6.21 1.79
C GLY A 376 -20.65 4.98 1.57
N ALA A 377 -21.15 3.79 1.89
CA ALA A 377 -20.47 2.52 1.64
C ALA A 377 -20.68 1.98 0.22
N LEU A 378 -21.85 2.20 -0.38
CA LEU A 378 -22.24 1.68 -1.69
C LEU A 378 -21.75 2.53 -2.87
N LEU A 379 -21.86 3.87 -2.78
CA LEU A 379 -21.49 4.79 -3.87
C LEU A 379 -20.06 4.59 -4.41
N PRO A 380 -19.02 4.46 -3.55
CA PRO A 380 -17.66 4.22 -4.03
C PRO A 380 -17.51 2.90 -4.80
N VAL A 381 -18.24 1.85 -4.42
CA VAL A 381 -18.18 0.53 -5.07
C VAL A 381 -18.82 0.58 -6.46
N VAL A 382 -20.01 1.17 -6.56
CA VAL A 382 -20.71 1.33 -7.84
C VAL A 382 -19.87 2.16 -8.81
N ALA A 383 -19.29 3.27 -8.33
CA ALA A 383 -18.39 4.10 -9.11
C ALA A 383 -17.12 3.38 -9.58
N TYR A 384 -16.56 2.48 -8.75
CA TYR A 384 -15.39 1.68 -9.09
C TYR A 384 -15.70 0.68 -10.21
N PHE A 385 -16.78 -0.11 -10.10
CA PHE A 385 -17.14 -1.08 -11.14
C PHE A 385 -17.48 -0.41 -12.49
N PHE A 386 -18.10 0.77 -12.47
CA PHE A 386 -18.40 1.52 -13.71
C PHE A 386 -17.18 2.17 -14.38
N ASN A 387 -16.03 2.22 -13.69
CA ASN A 387 -14.76 2.75 -14.18
C ASN A 387 -13.61 1.74 -13.94
N HIS A 388 -13.90 0.44 -13.99
CA HIS A 388 -12.99 -0.64 -13.58
C HIS A 388 -11.67 -0.64 -14.37
N ARG A 389 -11.74 -0.52 -15.71
CA ARG A 389 -10.60 -0.31 -16.61
C ARG A 389 -9.61 0.79 -16.19
N GLU A 390 -10.10 1.85 -15.57
CA GLU A 390 -9.29 2.99 -15.11
C GLU A 390 -8.86 2.87 -13.64
N ALA A 391 -9.46 1.92 -12.89
CA ALA A 391 -9.20 1.70 -11.48
C ALA A 391 -8.21 0.56 -11.20
N THR A 392 -8.10 -0.43 -12.10
CA THR A 392 -7.14 -1.54 -11.98
C THR A 392 -6.79 -2.15 -13.34
N ARG A 393 -5.63 -2.81 -13.39
CA ARG A 393 -5.17 -3.64 -14.52
C ARG A 393 -4.77 -5.05 -14.10
N VAL A 394 -5.15 -5.45 -12.88
CA VAL A 394 -4.72 -6.71 -12.24
C VAL A 394 -5.08 -7.95 -13.07
N GLN A 395 -6.19 -7.92 -13.80
CA GLN A 395 -6.63 -9.00 -14.70
C GLN A 395 -5.69 -9.21 -15.91
N TRP A 396 -4.99 -8.16 -16.37
CA TRP A 396 -4.15 -8.21 -17.58
C TRP A 396 -2.70 -8.57 -17.26
N VAL A 397 -2.16 -8.04 -16.16
CA VAL A 397 -0.79 -8.32 -15.72
C VAL A 397 -0.80 -8.59 -14.21
N PRO A 398 -1.18 -9.81 -13.77
CA PRO A 398 -1.41 -10.08 -12.35
C PRO A 398 -0.15 -9.91 -11.47
N PRO A 399 1.02 -10.50 -11.77
CA PRO A 399 2.12 -10.53 -10.81
C PRO A 399 3.07 -9.34 -10.94
N LEU A 400 2.51 -8.14 -10.78
CA LEU A 400 3.24 -6.89 -10.61
C LEU A 400 3.33 -6.52 -9.13
N ARG A 401 4.41 -5.84 -8.73
CA ARG A 401 4.61 -5.41 -7.33
C ARG A 401 3.49 -4.52 -6.80
N GLU A 402 2.95 -3.63 -7.63
CA GLU A 402 1.82 -2.80 -7.23
C GLU A 402 0.57 -3.63 -6.89
N ASN A 403 0.32 -4.78 -7.53
CA ASN A 403 -0.87 -5.60 -7.28
C ASN A 403 -0.79 -6.34 -5.93
N PHE A 404 0.42 -6.65 -5.46
CA PHE A 404 0.64 -7.15 -4.10
C PHE A 404 0.51 -6.05 -3.03
N ALA A 405 1.04 -4.86 -3.31
CA ALA A 405 1.11 -3.79 -2.31
C ALA A 405 -0.19 -2.96 -2.20
N TYR A 406 -0.82 -2.63 -3.33
CA TYR A 406 -1.94 -1.68 -3.40
C TYR A 406 -3.18 -2.09 -2.57
N PRO A 407 -3.57 -3.37 -2.48
CA PRO A 407 -4.64 -3.78 -1.57
C PRO A 407 -4.32 -3.42 -0.11
N PHE A 408 -3.08 -3.57 0.34
CA PHE A 408 -2.65 -3.12 1.68
C PHE A 408 -2.63 -1.60 1.81
N PHE A 409 -2.33 -0.83 0.76
CA PHE A 409 -2.51 0.62 0.75
C PHE A 409 -3.96 1.02 1.03
N THR A 410 -4.92 0.38 0.37
CA THR A 410 -6.34 0.67 0.60
C THR A 410 -6.81 0.22 1.99
N LEU A 411 -6.33 -0.94 2.48
CA LEU A 411 -6.63 -1.44 3.83
C LEU A 411 -6.09 -0.51 4.92
N GLN A 412 -4.84 -0.05 4.82
CA GLN A 412 -4.28 0.90 5.79
C GLN A 412 -5.03 2.24 5.74
N GLN A 413 -5.43 2.72 4.56
CA GLN A 413 -6.23 3.93 4.40
C GLN A 413 -7.62 3.79 5.05
N ALA A 414 -8.27 2.64 4.89
CA ALA A 414 -9.55 2.33 5.55
C ALA A 414 -9.40 2.29 7.08
N TRP A 415 -8.33 1.65 7.59
CA TRP A 415 -8.04 1.61 9.02
C TRP A 415 -7.70 2.98 9.59
N LEU A 416 -6.90 3.79 8.89
CA LEU A 416 -6.58 5.17 9.24
C LEU A 416 -7.86 6.01 9.34
N LEU A 417 -8.72 5.96 8.32
CA LEU A 417 -10.02 6.63 8.35
C LEU A 417 -10.88 6.15 9.53
N HIS A 418 -10.88 4.86 9.85
CA HIS A 418 -11.58 4.33 11.02
C HIS A 418 -11.03 4.86 12.36
N LEU A 419 -9.70 4.89 12.53
CA LEU A 419 -9.03 5.44 13.73
C LEU A 419 -9.38 6.92 13.94
N LEU A 420 -9.37 7.71 12.87
CA LEU A 420 -9.67 9.14 12.90
C LEU A 420 -11.18 9.40 13.06
N SER A 421 -12.04 8.53 12.52
CA SER A 421 -13.50 8.60 12.66
C SER A 421 -14.01 8.17 14.04
N SER A 422 -13.21 7.44 14.83
CA SER A 422 -13.67 6.83 16.08
C SER A 422 -14.02 7.88 17.17
N PRO A 423 -15.28 7.90 17.67
CA PRO A 423 -15.75 8.87 18.67
C PRO A 423 -15.31 8.54 20.10
N LYS A 424 -14.69 7.38 20.35
CA LYS A 424 -14.19 7.01 21.69
C LYS A 424 -13.10 8.01 22.09
N THR A 425 -13.23 8.65 23.25
CA THR A 425 -12.56 9.92 23.63
C THR A 425 -11.11 9.79 24.10
N THR A 426 -10.41 8.70 23.80
CA THR A 426 -9.06 8.40 24.33
C THR A 426 -7.97 8.43 23.25
N HIS A 427 -6.72 8.32 23.68
CA HIS A 427 -5.57 8.00 22.83
C HIS A 427 -5.80 6.69 22.03
N ILE A 428 -5.08 6.55 20.92
CA ILE A 428 -5.08 5.33 20.10
C ILE A 428 -4.50 4.19 20.93
N SER A 429 -5.21 3.06 21.02
CA SER A 429 -4.72 1.91 21.81
C SER A 429 -3.49 1.28 21.14
N PRO A 430 -2.51 0.76 21.90
CA PRO A 430 -1.29 0.19 21.32
C PRO A 430 -1.59 -0.95 20.34
N ARG A 431 -2.59 -1.80 20.61
CA ARG A 431 -3.01 -2.87 19.69
C ARG A 431 -3.50 -2.33 18.33
N ALA A 432 -4.24 -1.23 18.33
CA ALA A 432 -4.75 -0.62 17.11
C ALA A 432 -3.63 0.10 16.31
N ALA A 433 -2.63 0.63 17.02
CA ALA A 433 -1.40 1.16 16.43
C ALA A 433 -0.51 0.04 15.85
N SER A 434 -0.35 -1.09 16.55
CA SER A 434 0.38 -2.27 16.04
C SER A 434 -0.26 -2.84 14.79
N PHE A 435 -1.59 -2.97 14.74
CA PHE A 435 -2.28 -3.42 13.53
C PHE A 435 -2.10 -2.44 12.34
N TYR A 436 -2.13 -1.12 12.60
CA TYR A 436 -1.81 -0.13 11.57
C TYR A 436 -0.35 -0.25 11.08
N CYS A 437 0.59 -0.47 11.99
CA CYS A 437 2.00 -0.70 11.67
C CYS A 437 2.18 -1.95 10.78
N LEU A 438 1.47 -3.05 11.06
CA LEU A 438 1.49 -4.26 10.22
C LEU A 438 0.93 -4.01 8.82
N LEU A 439 -0.15 -3.24 8.68
CA LEU A 439 -0.68 -2.88 7.36
C LEU A 439 0.26 -1.95 6.57
N LEU A 440 0.95 -1.03 7.25
CA LEU A 440 1.99 -0.20 6.62
C LEU A 440 3.19 -1.05 6.15
N LEU A 441 3.65 -2.00 6.95
CA LEU A 441 4.70 -2.95 6.56
C LEU A 441 4.26 -3.82 5.37
N ALA A 442 3.02 -4.31 5.37
CA ALA A 442 2.48 -5.09 4.24
C ALA A 442 2.38 -4.27 2.94
N PHE A 443 2.31 -2.93 3.02
CA PHE A 443 2.40 -2.05 1.85
C PHE A 443 3.86 -1.73 1.45
N GLN A 444 4.74 -1.48 2.43
CA GLN A 444 6.14 -1.07 2.19
C GLN A 444 7.04 -2.21 1.72
N LEU A 445 6.88 -3.42 2.27
CA LEU A 445 7.78 -4.54 1.99
C LEU A 445 7.72 -5.03 0.52
N PRO A 446 6.55 -5.19 -0.13
CA PRO A 446 6.49 -5.69 -1.51
C PRO A 446 6.86 -4.66 -2.58
N TRP A 447 6.84 -3.35 -2.28
CA TRP A 447 6.89 -2.31 -3.30
C TRP A 447 7.73 -1.10 -2.88
N GLN A 448 8.93 -1.03 -3.44
CA GLN A 448 9.95 0.01 -3.18
C GLN A 448 9.45 1.46 -3.34
N PHE A 449 8.43 1.70 -4.18
CA PHE A 449 7.87 3.04 -4.43
C PHE A 449 6.76 3.43 -3.44
N ALA A 450 6.36 2.54 -2.52
CA ALA A 450 5.33 2.79 -1.51
C ALA A 450 5.57 4.07 -0.68
N GLN A 451 6.83 4.41 -0.43
CA GLN A 451 7.25 5.62 0.28
C GLN A 451 6.74 6.93 -0.34
N PHE A 452 6.61 7.02 -1.67
CA PHE A 452 6.08 8.21 -2.34
C PHE A 452 4.57 8.37 -2.09
N ALA A 453 3.80 7.29 -2.17
CA ALA A 453 2.37 7.30 -1.85
C ALA A 453 2.14 7.67 -0.37
N LEU A 454 2.90 7.08 0.55
CA LEU A 454 2.84 7.41 1.98
C LEU A 454 3.28 8.85 2.28
N ALA A 455 4.24 9.41 1.55
CA ALA A 455 4.64 10.82 1.72
C ALA A 455 3.46 11.77 1.43
N THR A 456 2.71 11.54 0.35
CA THR A 456 1.50 12.34 0.07
C THR A 456 0.40 12.16 1.11
N GLN A 457 0.25 10.95 1.67
CA GLN A 457 -0.70 10.65 2.75
C GLN A 457 -0.37 11.41 4.04
N ILE A 458 0.91 11.53 4.38
CA ILE A 458 1.38 12.32 5.53
C ILE A 458 1.19 13.82 5.27
N ALA A 459 1.49 14.29 4.06
CA ALA A 459 1.29 15.70 3.67
C ALA A 459 -0.19 16.12 3.72
N SER A 460 -1.10 15.27 3.22
CA SER A 460 -2.55 15.53 3.23
C SER A 460 -3.14 15.48 4.64
N LEU A 461 -2.74 14.53 5.49
CA LEU A 461 -3.10 14.48 6.91
C LEU A 461 -2.67 15.76 7.65
N PHE A 462 -1.45 16.22 7.41
CA PHE A 462 -0.89 17.39 8.06
C PHE A 462 -1.60 18.68 7.59
N ALA A 463 -1.82 18.86 6.28
CA ALA A 463 -2.56 19.99 5.73
C ALA A 463 -4.01 20.04 6.24
N ALA A 464 -4.71 18.91 6.27
CA ALA A 464 -6.05 18.80 6.83
C ALA A 464 -6.09 19.14 8.32
N CYS A 465 -5.05 18.74 9.08
CA CYS A 465 -4.93 19.05 10.51
C CYS A 465 -4.77 20.55 10.75
N CYS A 466 -3.85 21.23 10.05
CA CYS A 466 -3.61 22.67 10.19
C CYS A 466 -4.88 23.50 9.92
N ILE A 467 -5.59 23.22 8.81
CA ILE A 467 -6.83 23.94 8.46
C ILE A 467 -7.95 23.65 9.47
N THR A 468 -8.13 22.39 9.89
CA THR A 468 -9.18 22.06 10.88
C THR A 468 -8.92 22.74 12.21
N VAL A 469 -7.67 22.77 12.68
CA VAL A 469 -7.30 23.48 13.91
C VAL A 469 -7.56 24.98 13.77
N ALA A 470 -7.20 25.59 12.64
CA ALA A 470 -7.47 27.01 12.40
C ALA A 470 -8.96 27.34 12.47
N VAL A 471 -9.83 26.47 11.93
CA VAL A 471 -11.30 26.58 12.05
C VAL A 471 -11.79 26.38 13.49
N GLY A 472 -11.32 25.35 14.20
CA GLY A 472 -11.83 24.98 15.54
C GLY A 472 -11.25 25.76 16.73
N SER A 473 -10.15 26.49 16.52
CA SER A 473 -9.30 27.10 17.56
C SER A 473 -10.02 28.02 18.57
N GLN A 474 -11.08 28.72 18.16
CA GLN A 474 -11.73 29.74 18.99
C GLN A 474 -12.73 29.20 20.02
N THR A 475 -13.27 27.99 19.83
CA THR A 475 -14.38 27.46 20.63
C THR A 475 -14.11 26.09 21.25
N LEU A 476 -13.14 25.33 20.73
CA LEU A 476 -12.94 23.91 21.04
C LEU A 476 -11.45 23.54 21.16
N SER A 477 -10.64 24.38 21.83
CA SER A 477 -9.19 24.22 21.98
C SER A 477 -8.77 22.81 22.45
N ASP A 478 -9.38 22.28 23.50
CA ASP A 478 -9.13 20.92 24.02
C ASP A 478 -9.35 19.82 22.96
N ARG A 479 -10.31 20.01 22.04
CA ARG A 479 -10.61 19.04 20.97
C ARG A 479 -9.60 19.15 19.82
N CYS A 480 -9.15 20.35 19.50
CA CYS A 480 -8.04 20.56 18.57
C CYS A 480 -6.74 19.93 19.07
N ILE A 481 -6.43 20.02 20.38
CA ILE A 481 -5.28 19.35 20.99
C ILE A 481 -5.40 17.82 20.84
N LEU A 482 -6.57 17.24 21.16
CA LEU A 482 -6.80 15.80 21.00
C LEU A 482 -6.67 15.33 19.54
N LEU A 483 -7.08 16.14 18.57
CA LEU A 483 -6.87 15.86 17.13
C LEU A 483 -5.37 15.85 16.79
N VAL A 484 -4.62 16.88 17.21
CA VAL A 484 -3.17 16.97 16.96
C VAL A 484 -2.42 15.80 17.61
N ASP A 485 -2.77 15.42 18.84
CA ASP A 485 -2.14 14.29 19.55
C ASP A 485 -2.46 12.94 18.86
N ARG A 486 -3.64 12.79 18.23
CA ARG A 486 -3.96 11.62 17.38
C ARG A 486 -3.14 11.59 16.10
N VAL A 487 -3.07 12.70 15.36
CA VAL A 487 -2.29 12.78 14.12
C VAL A 487 -0.80 12.57 14.43
N HIS A 488 -0.27 13.15 15.51
CA HIS A 488 1.10 12.89 15.99
C HIS A 488 1.35 11.41 16.27
N THR A 489 0.41 10.72 16.94
CA THR A 489 0.51 9.27 17.17
C THR A 489 0.52 8.48 15.85
N VAL A 490 -0.32 8.85 14.88
CA VAL A 490 -0.35 8.23 13.54
C VAL A 490 0.98 8.42 12.81
N VAL A 491 1.54 9.64 12.79
CA VAL A 491 2.84 9.93 12.16
C VAL A 491 3.97 9.16 12.85
N PHE A 492 3.93 9.01 14.18
CA PHE A 492 4.90 8.18 14.91
C PHE A 492 4.83 6.69 14.53
N VAL A 493 3.63 6.14 14.27
CA VAL A 493 3.50 4.75 13.79
C VAL A 493 4.09 4.58 12.38
N HIS A 494 4.00 5.59 11.51
CA HIS A 494 4.68 5.56 10.21
C HIS A 494 6.21 5.59 10.35
N LEU A 495 6.74 6.39 11.27
CA LEU A 495 8.18 6.40 11.58
C LEU A 495 8.65 5.04 12.11
N LEU A 496 7.87 4.39 12.98
CA LEU A 496 8.16 3.04 13.46
C LEU A 496 8.09 1.99 12.33
N ALA A 497 7.07 2.05 11.47
CA ALA A 497 6.93 1.15 10.33
C ALA A 497 8.11 1.31 9.36
N LEU A 498 8.52 2.54 9.06
CA LEU A 498 9.68 2.86 8.24
C LEU A 498 10.99 2.26 8.79
N LEU A 499 11.26 2.41 10.09
CA LEU A 499 12.44 1.84 10.74
C LEU A 499 12.43 0.30 10.72
N LEU A 500 11.26 -0.32 10.95
CA LEU A 500 11.09 -1.76 10.84
C LEU A 500 11.26 -2.25 9.41
N SER A 501 10.72 -1.54 8.41
CA SER A 501 10.87 -1.86 6.98
C SER A 501 12.33 -1.77 6.55
N PHE A 502 13.08 -0.76 7.01
CA PHE A 502 14.51 -0.64 6.74
C PHE A 502 15.32 -1.82 7.30
N GLY A 503 15.04 -2.22 8.53
CA GLY A 503 15.68 -3.40 9.14
C GLY A 503 15.33 -4.70 8.44
N LEU A 504 14.07 -4.87 8.01
CA LEU A 504 13.63 -6.06 7.27
C LEU A 504 14.25 -6.12 5.87
N GLN A 505 14.27 -5.01 5.12
CA GLN A 505 14.86 -4.91 3.78
C GLN A 505 16.41 -4.88 3.77
N PHE A 506 17.05 -5.49 4.77
CA PHE A 506 18.51 -5.59 4.91
C PHE A 506 19.25 -4.24 4.76
N GLY A 507 18.65 -3.14 5.23
CA GLY A 507 19.24 -1.81 5.14
C GLY A 507 19.20 -1.17 3.74
N ASN A 508 18.20 -1.49 2.92
CA ASN A 508 18.04 -0.93 1.57
C ASN A 508 18.09 0.62 1.57
N GLY A 509 19.11 1.18 0.92
CA GLY A 509 19.41 2.61 0.93
C GLY A 509 18.33 3.48 0.28
N LEU A 510 17.60 2.96 -0.72
CA LEU A 510 16.53 3.67 -1.45
C LEU A 510 15.40 4.12 -0.51
N LEU A 511 15.19 3.42 0.60
CA LEU A 511 14.17 3.75 1.59
C LEU A 511 14.59 4.93 2.49
N MET A 512 15.89 5.06 2.78
CA MET A 512 16.45 6.11 3.64
C MET A 512 16.83 7.39 2.87
N SER A 513 17.14 7.28 1.58
CA SER A 513 17.53 8.42 0.77
C SER A 513 16.37 9.19 0.12
N SER A 514 15.13 8.71 0.27
CA SER A 514 13.96 9.43 -0.21
C SER A 514 13.61 10.64 0.66
N GLY A 515 12.69 11.50 0.18
CA GLY A 515 12.14 12.59 0.98
C GLY A 515 11.23 12.15 2.13
N TYR A 516 10.86 10.86 2.23
CA TYR A 516 9.85 10.37 3.18
C TYR A 516 10.33 10.32 4.65
N PRO A 517 11.52 9.79 4.99
CA PRO A 517 12.07 9.84 6.35
C PRO A 517 12.19 11.29 6.87
N ALA A 518 12.78 12.18 6.08
CA ALA A 518 12.91 13.59 6.42
C ALA A 518 11.53 14.27 6.55
N GLY A 519 10.60 13.94 5.64
CA GLY A 519 9.19 14.32 5.67
C GLY A 519 8.50 14.03 7.00
N LEU A 520 8.62 12.79 7.49
CA LEU A 520 8.06 12.37 8.78
C LEU A 520 8.62 13.17 9.95
N VAL A 521 9.95 13.39 10.00
CA VAL A 521 10.59 14.17 11.06
C VAL A 521 10.11 15.63 11.04
N GLY A 522 10.08 16.27 9.86
CA GLY A 522 9.58 17.63 9.70
C GLY A 522 8.12 17.78 10.14
N VAL A 523 7.25 16.84 9.78
CA VAL A 523 5.84 16.83 10.21
C VAL A 523 5.68 16.60 11.72
N VAL A 524 6.51 15.74 12.33
CA VAL A 524 6.53 15.59 13.81
C VAL A 524 6.90 16.91 14.50
N VAL A 525 7.88 17.66 13.98
CA VAL A 525 8.25 18.99 14.50
C VAL A 525 7.12 19.99 14.26
N GLY A 526 6.54 20.03 13.06
CA GLY A 526 5.41 20.90 12.72
C GLY A 526 4.19 20.70 13.61
N LEU A 527 3.82 19.43 13.89
CA LEU A 527 2.73 19.10 14.82
C LEU A 527 3.00 19.54 16.26
N ARG A 528 4.27 19.47 16.73
CA ARG A 528 4.65 20.00 18.06
C ARG A 528 4.57 21.53 18.12
N VAL A 529 4.95 22.22 17.04
CA VAL A 529 4.77 23.68 16.92
C VAL A 529 3.30 24.05 16.92
N LEU A 530 2.46 23.37 16.12
CA LEU A 530 1.01 23.56 16.11
C LEU A 530 0.39 23.36 17.50
N ARG A 531 0.76 22.26 18.20
CA ARG A 531 0.34 21.99 19.58
C ARG A 531 0.70 23.13 20.53
N ARG A 532 1.94 23.63 20.47
CA ARG A 532 2.43 24.75 21.29
C ARG A 532 1.63 26.03 21.03
N GLN A 533 1.36 26.35 19.76
CA GLN A 533 0.57 27.54 19.38
C GLN A 533 -0.86 27.49 19.92
N ILE A 534 -1.53 26.33 19.86
CA ILE A 534 -2.87 26.15 20.45
C ILE A 534 -2.84 26.43 21.96
N CYS A 535 -1.88 25.85 22.69
CA CYS A 535 -1.73 26.06 24.13
C CYS A 535 -1.51 27.54 24.49
N THR A 536 -0.67 28.26 23.75
CA THR A 536 -0.43 29.69 23.99
C THR A 536 -1.66 30.55 23.70
N THR A 537 -2.50 30.18 22.74
CA THR A 537 -3.77 30.90 22.46
C THR A 537 -4.90 30.57 23.43
N ALA A 538 -4.84 29.42 24.11
CA ALA A 538 -5.84 29.01 25.10
C ALA A 538 -5.60 29.61 26.50
N LEU A 539 -4.36 29.99 26.83
CA LEU A 539 -3.98 30.47 28.15
C LEU A 539 -4.64 31.78 28.65
N PRO A 540 -4.92 32.81 27.81
CA PRO A 540 -5.41 34.10 28.29
C PRO A 540 -6.78 34.04 29.00
N GLY A 541 -7.67 33.14 28.58
CA GLY A 541 -9.06 33.12 29.05
C GLY A 541 -9.27 32.57 30.47
N ARG A 542 -8.26 31.94 31.09
CA ARG A 542 -8.44 31.24 32.38
C ARG A 542 -8.02 32.07 33.60
N LEU A 543 -7.00 32.93 33.45
CA LEU A 543 -6.48 33.78 34.52
C LEU A 543 -7.46 34.88 34.95
N GLU A 544 -8.26 35.43 34.04
CA GLU A 544 -9.30 36.42 34.41
C GLU A 544 -10.46 35.82 35.21
N SER A 545 -10.79 34.54 35.00
CA SER A 545 -11.94 33.90 35.66
C SER A 545 -11.76 33.68 37.17
N SER A 546 -10.52 33.65 37.65
CA SER A 546 -10.21 33.40 39.06
C SER A 546 -10.22 34.66 39.93
N ASN A 547 -10.35 35.86 39.34
CA ASN A 547 -10.05 37.12 40.04
C ASN A 547 -11.09 38.24 39.83
N LYS A 548 -12.30 37.91 39.36
CA LYS A 548 -13.39 38.88 39.15
C LYS A 548 -14.60 38.60 40.05
N LYS A 549 -14.48 39.01 41.31
CA LYS A 549 -15.65 39.42 42.11
C LYS A 549 -15.91 40.89 41.79
N GLN A 550 -17.00 41.16 41.04
CA GLN A 550 -17.64 42.47 40.92
C GLN A 550 -16.81 43.62 40.28
N VAL A 551 -17.14 43.96 39.03
CA VAL A 551 -17.56 45.31 38.59
C VAL A 551 -17.95 45.21 37.11
N SER A 552 -19.10 45.75 36.77
CA SER A 552 -19.63 45.87 35.41
C SER A 552 -19.00 47.06 34.70
N ASP A 553 -18.17 46.79 33.69
CA ASP A 553 -18.02 47.68 32.54
C ASP A 553 -17.55 46.89 31.31
N GLY A 554 -17.98 47.34 30.12
CA GLY A 554 -17.97 46.56 28.89
C GLY A 554 -16.59 46.38 28.23
N LEU A 555 -15.70 45.57 28.81
CA LEU A 555 -14.44 45.19 28.14
C LEU A 555 -14.65 43.98 27.22
N SER A 556 -14.79 44.26 25.92
CA SER A 556 -14.86 43.26 24.85
C SER A 556 -13.65 42.31 24.88
N THR A 557 -13.88 41.02 25.17
CA THR A 557 -12.91 39.95 24.87
C THR A 557 -12.63 39.95 23.37
N SER A 558 -11.47 40.47 22.96
CA SER A 558 -11.18 40.67 21.54
C SER A 558 -11.13 39.31 20.81
N PRO A 559 -11.87 39.14 19.70
CA PRO A 559 -11.84 37.88 18.96
C PRO A 559 -10.44 37.66 18.39
N VAL A 560 -9.92 36.44 18.55
CA VAL A 560 -8.59 36.03 18.04
C VAL A 560 -8.43 36.51 16.59
N SER A 561 -7.47 37.41 16.38
CA SER A 561 -7.39 38.20 15.16
C SER A 561 -7.19 37.32 13.92
N ARG A 562 -7.65 37.80 12.75
CA ARG A 562 -7.48 37.08 11.46
C ARG A 562 -6.02 36.69 11.20
N ARG A 563 -5.07 37.50 11.68
CA ARG A 563 -3.61 37.25 11.63
C ARG A 563 -3.20 36.00 12.41
N SER A 564 -3.80 35.75 13.57
CA SER A 564 -3.52 34.54 14.37
C SER A 564 -4.08 33.26 13.72
N ARG A 565 -5.25 33.31 13.06
CA ARG A 565 -5.77 32.17 12.29
C ARG A 565 -4.87 31.81 11.10
N LEU A 566 -4.35 32.82 10.39
CA LEU A 566 -3.40 32.61 9.29
C LEU A 566 -2.06 32.02 9.78
N MET A 567 -1.57 32.45 10.96
CA MET A 567 -0.37 31.86 11.58
C MET A 567 -0.51 30.35 11.83
N LEU A 568 -1.67 29.87 12.33
CA LEU A 568 -1.92 28.43 12.53
C LEU A 568 -1.94 27.62 11.22
N ILE A 569 -2.21 28.26 10.08
CA ILE A 569 -2.23 27.61 8.76
C ILE A 569 -0.82 27.56 8.17
N PHE A 570 -0.09 28.68 8.17
CA PHE A 570 1.17 28.80 7.42
C PHE A 570 2.44 28.50 8.24
N TRP A 571 2.46 28.81 9.54
CA TRP A 571 3.69 28.66 10.35
C TRP A 571 4.09 27.20 10.64
N PRO A 572 3.17 26.28 11.00
CA PRO A 572 3.55 24.88 11.20
C PRO A 572 4.09 24.23 9.92
N PRO A 573 3.51 24.46 8.71
CA PRO A 573 4.11 24.00 7.46
C PRO A 573 5.45 24.62 7.09
N THR A 574 5.68 25.93 7.28
CA THR A 574 7.01 26.51 6.97
C THR A 574 8.09 25.93 7.88
N VAL A 575 7.81 25.73 9.18
CA VAL A 575 8.73 25.03 10.08
C VAL A 575 8.93 23.58 9.66
N ALA A 576 7.85 22.85 9.33
CA ALA A 576 7.95 21.47 8.89
C ALA A 576 8.87 21.36 7.66
N VAL A 577 8.64 22.15 6.61
CA VAL A 577 9.44 22.17 5.38
C VAL A 577 10.91 22.55 5.63
N GLY A 578 11.19 23.51 6.52
CA GLY A 578 12.57 23.81 6.94
C GLY A 578 13.26 22.60 7.57
N PHE A 579 12.55 21.86 8.43
CA PHE A 579 13.03 20.63 9.06
C PHE A 579 12.95 19.37 8.18
N THR A 580 12.31 19.40 7.00
CA THR A 580 12.46 18.35 5.99
C THR A 580 13.69 18.60 5.12
N ILE A 581 13.89 19.85 4.67
CA ILE A 581 14.94 20.17 3.69
C ILE A 581 16.33 20.14 4.34
N VAL A 582 16.53 20.89 5.44
CA VAL A 582 17.88 21.06 6.01
C VAL A 582 18.42 19.76 6.64
N PRO A 583 17.68 19.06 7.54
CA PRO A 583 18.08 17.73 7.98
C PRO A 583 18.08 16.67 6.88
N GLY A 584 17.22 16.76 5.86
CA GLY A 584 17.19 15.78 4.76
C GLY A 584 18.47 15.81 3.92
N LEU A 585 18.92 17.01 3.55
CA LEU A 585 20.19 17.22 2.86
C LEU A 585 21.37 16.77 3.72
N LEU A 586 21.37 17.12 5.01
CA LEU A 586 22.44 16.75 5.95
C LEU A 586 22.50 15.22 6.18
N LEU A 587 21.35 14.57 6.38
CA LEU A 587 21.24 13.12 6.60
C LEU A 587 21.70 12.33 5.38
N THR A 588 21.32 12.78 4.17
CA THR A 588 21.76 12.16 2.92
C THR A 588 23.28 12.20 2.80
N ARG A 589 23.91 13.35 3.07
CA ARG A 589 25.38 13.49 3.03
C ARG A 589 26.11 12.79 4.19
N LEU A 590 25.46 12.55 5.33
CA LEU A 590 26.06 11.82 6.47
C LEU A 590 25.96 10.30 6.33
N LEU A 591 24.87 9.78 5.76
CA LEU A 591 24.68 8.33 5.57
C LEU A 591 25.33 7.81 4.28
N PHE A 592 25.45 8.65 3.25
CA PHE A 592 25.99 8.28 1.94
C PHE A 592 27.07 9.28 1.51
N PRO A 593 28.34 9.11 1.93
CA PRO A 593 29.44 9.99 1.56
C PRO A 593 29.98 9.77 0.12
N VAL A 594 29.30 8.95 -0.69
CA VAL A 594 29.65 8.68 -2.10
C VAL A 594 29.09 9.80 -2.99
N SER A 595 29.76 10.07 -4.11
CA SER A 595 29.53 11.23 -4.98
C SER A 595 28.09 11.39 -5.48
N GLU A 596 27.70 12.65 -5.74
CA GLU A 596 26.35 13.05 -6.20
C GLU A 596 25.92 12.44 -7.55
N GLU A 597 26.83 11.78 -8.25
CA GLU A 597 26.62 11.14 -9.56
C GLU A 597 26.16 9.66 -9.45
N GLU A 598 26.25 9.04 -8.26
CA GLU A 598 26.06 7.60 -8.06
C GLU A 598 24.84 7.26 -7.17
N HIS A 599 23.82 8.12 -7.18
CA HIS A 599 22.65 7.96 -6.32
C HIS A 599 21.51 7.14 -6.96
N ASP A 600 21.18 5.98 -6.36
CA ASP A 600 20.10 5.10 -6.84
C ASP A 600 18.73 5.80 -6.90
N GLY A 601 18.44 6.76 -6.01
CA GLY A 601 17.21 7.56 -6.02
C GLY A 601 17.18 8.74 -7.01
N GLY A 602 18.33 9.13 -7.59
CA GLY A 602 18.44 10.31 -8.44
C GLY A 602 17.59 10.23 -9.71
N HIS A 603 17.51 9.03 -10.30
CA HIS A 603 16.82 8.79 -11.57
C HIS A 603 15.33 9.18 -11.56
N ILE A 604 14.66 9.18 -10.39
CA ILE A 604 13.25 9.59 -10.28
C ILE A 604 13.12 11.12 -10.36
N LEU A 605 14.06 11.84 -9.77
CA LEU A 605 14.13 13.30 -9.89
C LEU A 605 14.57 13.71 -11.30
N ASP A 606 15.48 12.96 -11.92
CA ASP A 606 15.87 13.16 -13.33
C ASP A 606 14.71 12.86 -14.29
N LEU A 607 13.90 11.84 -14.02
CA LEU A 607 12.69 11.52 -14.76
C LEU A 607 11.62 12.63 -14.63
N LEU A 608 11.40 13.12 -13.40
CA LEU A 608 10.50 14.25 -13.16
C LEU A 608 11.04 15.54 -13.78
N ARG A 609 12.36 15.74 -13.79
CA ARG A 609 13.03 16.86 -14.45
C ARG A 609 12.85 16.78 -15.97
N GLU A 610 13.08 15.64 -16.60
CA GLU A 610 12.86 15.46 -18.05
C GLU A 610 11.39 15.74 -18.42
N LYS A 611 10.45 15.26 -17.60
CA LYS A 611 9.01 15.49 -17.82
C LYS A 611 8.58 16.95 -17.63
N LEU A 612 9.13 17.64 -16.62
CA LEU A 612 8.76 19.02 -16.30
C LEU A 612 9.59 20.08 -17.04
N ASP A 613 10.65 19.67 -17.73
CA ASP A 613 11.50 20.56 -18.53
C ASP A 613 10.80 21.00 -19.81
N LEU A 614 10.00 22.06 -19.70
CA LEU A 614 9.36 22.76 -20.81
C LEU A 614 10.36 23.34 -21.83
N SER A 615 11.67 23.38 -21.53
CA SER A 615 12.71 23.76 -22.50
C SER A 615 13.23 22.57 -23.32
N GLY A 616 12.96 21.33 -22.87
CA GLY A 616 13.29 20.09 -23.57
C GLY A 616 14.79 19.79 -23.70
N GLN A 617 15.64 20.45 -22.91
CA GLN A 617 17.11 20.40 -23.00
C GLN A 617 17.71 19.24 -22.20
N PHE A 618 17.10 18.83 -21.09
CA PHE A 618 17.61 17.72 -20.27
C PHE A 618 17.06 16.38 -20.79
N ARG A 619 17.89 15.57 -21.45
CA ARG A 619 17.55 14.21 -21.92
C ARG A 619 18.72 13.27 -21.70
N THR A 620 18.47 12.08 -21.15
CA THR A 620 19.47 11.02 -21.01
C THR A 620 18.93 9.71 -21.55
N PHE A 621 19.82 8.77 -21.89
CA PHE A 621 19.43 7.40 -22.27
C PHE A 621 18.47 6.77 -21.24
N HIS A 622 18.77 6.93 -19.95
CA HIS A 622 17.99 6.35 -18.86
C HIS A 622 16.59 6.97 -18.73
N THR A 623 16.48 8.30 -18.79
CA THR A 623 15.16 8.96 -18.67
C THR A 623 14.30 8.65 -19.89
N ARG A 624 14.90 8.64 -21.10
CA ARG A 624 14.22 8.30 -22.36
C ARG A 624 13.73 6.85 -22.43
N LEU A 625 14.50 5.90 -21.90
CA LEU A 625 14.06 4.50 -21.82
C LEU A 625 12.74 4.34 -21.05
N TYR A 626 12.47 5.23 -20.09
CA TYR A 626 11.20 5.30 -19.38
C TYR A 626 10.17 6.22 -20.05
N THR A 627 10.51 7.46 -20.41
CA THR A 627 9.52 8.43 -20.95
C THR A 627 8.96 8.05 -22.32
N CYS A 628 9.67 7.20 -23.07
CA CYS A 628 9.18 6.60 -24.31
C CYS A 628 8.24 5.39 -24.10
N ALA A 629 8.13 4.86 -22.87
CA ALA A 629 7.21 3.78 -22.52
C ALA A 629 5.84 4.34 -22.11
N ARG A 630 4.76 3.77 -22.67
CA ARG A 630 3.37 4.27 -22.51
C ARG A 630 2.90 4.33 -21.04
N GLU A 631 3.47 3.49 -20.18
CA GLU A 631 3.18 3.42 -18.75
C GLU A 631 3.67 4.67 -18.00
N PHE A 632 4.74 5.29 -18.48
CA PHE A 632 5.35 6.49 -17.93
C PHE A 632 5.08 7.74 -18.79
N ASP A 633 4.08 7.72 -19.66
CA ASP A 633 3.60 8.93 -20.33
C ASP A 633 2.74 9.81 -19.39
N PHE A 634 2.41 11.03 -19.83
CA PHE A 634 1.39 11.88 -19.23
C PHE A 634 0.00 11.26 -19.35
N MET A 635 -0.96 11.74 -18.53
CA MET A 635 -2.33 11.23 -18.58
C MET A 635 -2.98 11.46 -19.96
N SER A 636 -3.32 10.35 -20.64
CA SER A 636 -4.00 10.41 -21.93
C SER A 636 -5.41 11.00 -21.82
N ARG A 637 -5.89 11.65 -22.88
CA ARG A 637 -7.28 12.19 -22.91
C ARG A 637 -8.34 11.09 -22.78
N GLU A 638 -8.02 9.87 -23.22
CA GLU A 638 -8.89 8.70 -23.12
C GLU A 638 -9.11 8.27 -21.66
N THR A 639 -8.06 8.32 -20.83
CA THR A 639 -8.11 8.05 -19.37
C THR A 639 -9.11 8.96 -18.65
N ILE A 640 -9.25 10.20 -19.11
CA ILE A 640 -10.16 11.20 -18.52
C ILE A 640 -11.60 10.99 -19.02
N LYS A 641 -11.79 10.43 -20.22
CA LYS A 641 -13.09 10.29 -20.88
C LYS A 641 -14.09 9.44 -20.06
N GLN A 642 -13.69 8.26 -19.59
CA GLN A 642 -14.60 7.38 -18.83
C GLN A 642 -15.07 8.01 -17.48
N PRO A 643 -14.19 8.57 -16.63
CA PRO A 643 -14.61 9.30 -15.43
C PRO A 643 -15.45 10.56 -15.71
N MET A 644 -15.31 11.19 -16.88
CA MET A 644 -16.17 12.31 -17.30
C MET A 644 -17.55 11.84 -17.72
N GLU A 645 -17.64 10.84 -18.61
CA GLU A 645 -18.91 10.31 -19.13
C GLU A 645 -19.76 9.70 -18.01
N THR A 646 -19.14 8.94 -17.09
CA THR A 646 -19.83 8.41 -15.90
C THR A 646 -20.19 9.48 -14.86
N GLY A 647 -19.75 10.73 -15.03
CA GLY A 647 -20.03 11.83 -14.08
C GLY A 647 -19.21 11.76 -12.78
N LEU A 648 -18.36 10.74 -12.61
CA LEU A 648 -17.52 10.56 -11.42
C LEU A 648 -16.59 11.76 -11.18
N LEU A 649 -15.87 12.19 -12.23
CA LEU A 649 -14.91 13.29 -12.13
C LEU A 649 -15.60 14.66 -11.94
N PRO A 650 -16.64 15.04 -12.70
CA PRO A 650 -17.42 16.25 -12.43
C PRO A 650 -17.95 16.34 -11.00
N VAL A 651 -18.54 15.26 -10.47
CA VAL A 651 -19.07 15.26 -9.09
C VAL A 651 -17.96 15.35 -8.06
N ALA A 652 -16.83 14.66 -8.24
CA ALA A 652 -15.68 14.76 -7.34
C ALA A 652 -15.08 16.19 -7.30
N VAL A 653 -15.04 16.89 -8.44
CA VAL A 653 -14.62 18.31 -8.50
C VAL A 653 -15.60 19.21 -7.77
N LEU A 654 -16.90 19.08 -8.02
CA LEU A 654 -17.94 19.86 -7.33
C LEU A 654 -17.92 19.63 -5.81
N LEU A 655 -17.73 18.38 -5.36
CA LEU A 655 -17.56 18.04 -3.96
C LEU A 655 -16.31 18.69 -3.37
N SER A 656 -15.18 18.65 -4.07
CA SER A 656 -13.92 19.28 -3.66
C SER A 656 -14.10 20.79 -3.44
N VAL A 657 -14.71 21.48 -4.41
CA VAL A 657 -15.05 22.92 -4.31
C VAL A 657 -15.95 23.17 -3.11
N TRP A 658 -17.01 22.36 -2.92
CA TRP A 658 -17.91 22.50 -1.77
C TRP A 658 -17.19 22.33 -0.42
N VAL A 659 -16.24 21.39 -0.29
CA VAL A 659 -15.43 21.23 0.93
C VAL A 659 -14.59 22.48 1.22
N PHE A 660 -13.90 23.01 0.21
CA PHE A 660 -13.06 24.20 0.38
C PHE A 660 -13.88 25.45 0.66
N CYS A 661 -15.03 25.62 0.01
CA CYS A 661 -15.96 26.73 0.28
C CYS A 661 -16.53 26.67 1.70
N ASP A 662 -16.95 25.50 2.21
CA ASP A 662 -17.41 25.32 3.59
C ASP A 662 -16.30 25.67 4.60
N ALA A 663 -15.08 25.17 4.38
CA ALA A 663 -13.92 25.48 5.21
C ALA A 663 -13.54 26.98 5.18
N ALA A 664 -13.52 27.61 4.00
CA ALA A 664 -13.24 29.03 3.85
C ALA A 664 -14.32 29.92 4.48
N TRP A 665 -15.59 29.54 4.34
CA TRP A 665 -16.71 30.21 4.99
C TRP A 665 -16.58 30.17 6.52
N MET A 666 -16.29 29.01 7.10
CA MET A 666 -16.05 28.88 8.55
C MET A 666 -14.82 29.66 9.04
N LEU A 667 -13.78 29.83 8.22
CA LEU A 667 -12.63 30.70 8.53
C LEU A 667 -12.97 32.20 8.46
N TRP A 668 -13.98 32.58 7.68
CA TRP A 668 -14.42 33.95 7.48
C TRP A 668 -15.47 34.40 8.51
N GLU A 669 -16.44 33.53 8.84
CA GLU A 669 -17.62 33.85 9.65
C GLU A 669 -17.23 34.39 11.04
N ARG A 670 -17.40 35.71 11.23
CA ARG A 670 -17.19 36.37 12.52
C ARG A 670 -18.41 36.10 13.41
N LYS A 671 -18.44 34.96 14.12
CA LYS A 671 -19.35 34.82 15.26
C LYS A 671 -18.90 35.73 16.41
N ALA A 672 -19.41 36.95 16.37
CA ALA A 672 -19.53 37.79 17.56
C ALA A 672 -20.52 37.09 18.50
N SER A 673 -19.99 36.33 19.46
CA SER A 673 -20.79 35.60 20.44
C SER A 673 -21.61 36.59 21.27
N ARG A 674 -22.93 36.65 21.03
CA ARG A 674 -23.86 37.11 22.07
C ARG A 674 -23.88 36.04 23.16
N PRO A 675 -23.60 36.37 24.43
CA PRO A 675 -23.63 35.39 25.51
C PRO A 675 -25.07 34.94 25.72
N ILE A 676 -25.37 33.68 25.41
CA ILE A 676 -26.64 33.04 25.76
C ILE A 676 -26.42 32.38 27.12
N HIS A 677 -27.11 32.87 28.15
CA HIS A 677 -27.26 32.12 29.40
C HIS A 677 -28.03 30.83 29.08
N SER A 678 -27.33 29.69 29.07
CA SER A 678 -27.91 28.37 28.80
C SER A 678 -27.71 27.45 30.01
N SER A 679 -28.75 26.69 30.34
CA SER A 679 -28.77 25.76 31.46
C SER A 679 -28.00 24.47 31.14
N ALA A 680 -27.46 23.81 32.18
CA ALA A 680 -26.49 22.71 32.09
C ALA A 680 -26.85 21.55 31.14
N SER A 681 -28.13 21.24 30.94
CA SER A 681 -28.59 20.22 29.98
C SER A 681 -28.31 20.56 28.50
N THR A 682 -28.04 21.83 28.20
CA THR A 682 -27.76 22.32 26.84
C THR A 682 -26.29 22.15 26.47
N GLU A 683 -25.39 22.24 27.47
CA GLU A 683 -23.94 22.22 27.30
C GLU A 683 -23.45 20.86 26.76
N ASP A 684 -23.96 19.75 27.29
CA ASP A 684 -23.62 18.39 26.84
C ASP A 684 -24.00 18.14 25.37
N ILE A 685 -25.11 18.73 24.91
CA ILE A 685 -25.60 18.59 23.54
C ILE A 685 -24.70 19.34 22.57
N ASP A 686 -24.38 20.61 22.85
CA ASP A 686 -23.48 21.41 22.01
C ASP A 686 -22.04 20.88 22.02
N TRP A 687 -21.57 20.35 23.15
CA TRP A 687 -20.28 19.65 23.28
C TRP A 687 -20.16 18.42 22.37
N SER A 688 -21.24 17.62 22.28
CA SER A 688 -21.30 16.48 21.37
C SER A 688 -21.29 16.91 19.89
N ARG A 689 -22.02 17.98 19.56
CA ARG A 689 -22.16 18.53 18.20
C ARG A 689 -20.85 19.13 17.68
N GLY A 690 -20.14 19.90 18.51
CA GLY A 690 -18.84 20.47 18.15
C GLY A 690 -17.77 19.41 17.86
N THR A 691 -17.78 18.31 18.61
CA THR A 691 -16.84 17.18 18.40
C THR A 691 -17.09 16.48 17.05
N VAL A 692 -18.36 16.28 16.66
CA VAL A 692 -18.73 15.72 15.35
C VAL A 692 -18.35 16.66 14.21
N GLN A 693 -18.52 17.97 14.39
CA GLN A 693 -18.17 18.99 13.39
C GLN A 693 -16.67 18.98 13.05
N ILE A 694 -15.78 19.08 14.04
CA ILE A 694 -14.32 19.05 13.83
C ILE A 694 -13.90 17.77 13.08
N ARG A 695 -14.40 16.61 13.54
CA ARG A 695 -14.10 15.30 12.96
C ARG A 695 -14.52 15.19 11.49
N SER A 696 -15.75 15.59 11.17
CA SER A 696 -16.30 15.56 9.80
C SER A 696 -15.55 16.49 8.84
N ILE A 697 -15.16 17.68 9.29
CA ILE A 697 -14.37 18.64 8.50
C ILE A 697 -12.98 18.06 8.21
N PHE A 698 -12.28 17.58 9.25
CA PHE A 698 -10.94 17.01 9.13
C PHE A 698 -10.87 15.84 8.13
N ILE A 699 -11.77 14.86 8.28
CA ILE A 699 -11.81 13.68 7.38
C ILE A 699 -12.14 14.10 5.94
N SER A 700 -13.02 15.08 5.77
CA SER A 700 -13.33 15.62 4.46
C SER A 700 -12.12 16.27 3.79
N LEU A 701 -11.42 17.15 4.51
CA LEU A 701 -10.22 17.83 4.00
C LEU A 701 -9.13 16.80 3.68
N PHE A 702 -8.93 15.78 4.51
CA PHE A 702 -7.99 14.71 4.24
C PHE A 702 -8.30 13.96 2.94
N VAL A 703 -9.56 13.56 2.72
CA VAL A 703 -9.99 12.88 1.47
C VAL A 703 -9.75 13.75 0.23
N ILE A 704 -10.03 15.05 0.31
CA ILE A 704 -9.83 15.97 -0.82
C ILE A 704 -8.35 16.29 -1.05
N PHE A 705 -7.56 16.57 -0.01
CA PHE A 705 -6.12 16.78 -0.19
C PHE A 705 -5.42 15.55 -0.78
N GLN A 706 -5.82 14.35 -0.34
CA GLN A 706 -5.31 13.11 -0.92
C GLN A 706 -5.70 12.96 -2.39
N LEU A 707 -6.93 13.31 -2.75
CA LEU A 707 -7.37 13.35 -4.14
C LEU A 707 -6.56 14.34 -4.98
N CYS A 708 -6.27 15.53 -4.47
CA CYS A 708 -5.45 16.53 -5.17
C CYS A 708 -4.03 16.00 -5.43
N PHE A 709 -3.35 15.46 -4.42
CA PHE A 709 -1.99 14.91 -4.61
C PHE A 709 -1.98 13.72 -5.58
N PHE A 710 -2.93 12.80 -5.48
CA PHE A 710 -3.03 11.68 -6.42
C PHE A 710 -3.44 12.10 -7.84
N SER A 711 -4.21 13.18 -7.99
CA SER A 711 -4.48 13.77 -9.31
C SER A 711 -3.20 14.32 -9.96
N ILE A 712 -2.38 15.05 -9.20
CA ILE A 712 -1.09 15.56 -9.68
C ILE A 712 -0.17 14.39 -10.08
N MET A 713 -0.04 13.37 -9.22
CA MET A 713 0.79 12.18 -9.52
C MET A 713 0.30 11.42 -10.77
N ALA A 714 -1.01 11.23 -10.94
CA ALA A 714 -1.57 10.52 -12.09
C ALA A 714 -1.48 11.33 -13.40
N ILE A 715 -1.57 12.66 -13.35
CA ILE A 715 -1.32 13.53 -14.50
C ILE A 715 0.14 13.38 -14.98
N LEU A 716 1.09 13.34 -14.04
CA LEU A 716 2.52 13.22 -14.34
C LEU A 716 2.92 11.83 -14.84
N ILE A 717 2.35 10.75 -14.31
CA ILE A 717 2.69 9.36 -14.66
C ILE A 717 1.42 8.50 -14.74
N MET A 718 1.12 8.00 -15.95
CA MET A 718 -0.05 7.16 -16.23
C MET A 718 -0.19 5.94 -15.32
N ARG A 719 0.89 5.20 -15.02
CA ARG A 719 0.88 4.04 -14.09
C ARG A 719 0.37 4.40 -12.68
N LEU A 720 0.41 5.68 -12.27
CA LEU A 720 -0.07 6.14 -10.95
C LEU A 720 -1.58 6.44 -10.89
N LYS A 721 -2.34 6.34 -11.99
CA LYS A 721 -3.81 6.47 -11.96
C LYS A 721 -4.50 5.44 -11.05
N LEU A 722 -3.82 4.33 -10.76
CA LEU A 722 -4.16 3.33 -9.73
C LEU A 722 -4.54 3.96 -8.36
N PHE A 723 -3.90 5.07 -7.97
CA PHE A 723 -4.23 5.78 -6.72
C PHE A 723 -5.36 6.79 -6.89
N TRP A 724 -5.51 7.34 -8.09
CA TRP A 724 -6.44 8.42 -8.41
C TRP A 724 -7.89 7.93 -8.52
N THR A 725 -8.16 6.91 -9.35
CA THR A 725 -9.53 6.47 -9.64
C THR A 725 -10.27 5.96 -8.38
N PRO A 726 -9.66 5.16 -7.48
CA PRO A 726 -10.35 4.73 -6.27
C PRO A 726 -10.49 5.85 -5.22
N GLN A 727 -9.60 6.86 -5.23
CA GLN A 727 -9.74 8.05 -4.40
C GLN A 727 -10.84 8.99 -4.92
N LEU A 728 -11.05 9.09 -6.25
CA LEU A 728 -12.24 9.72 -6.84
C LEU A 728 -13.52 9.01 -6.36
N CYS A 729 -13.56 7.67 -6.45
CA CYS A 729 -14.69 6.87 -5.98
C CYS A 729 -14.98 7.10 -4.48
N LEU A 730 -13.95 7.14 -3.64
CA LEU A 730 -14.08 7.44 -2.21
C LEU A 730 -14.63 8.85 -1.95
N SER A 731 -14.32 9.84 -2.80
CA SER A 731 -14.82 11.21 -2.63
C SER A 731 -16.35 11.31 -2.65
N LEU A 732 -17.04 10.41 -3.39
CA LEU A 732 -18.50 10.36 -3.43
C LEU A 732 -19.14 10.08 -2.06
N ALA A 733 -18.43 9.43 -1.14
CA ALA A 733 -18.92 9.20 0.22
C ALA A 733 -19.14 10.51 1.01
N LEU A 734 -18.62 11.65 0.54
CA LEU A 734 -18.91 12.97 1.11
C LEU A 734 -20.37 13.41 0.89
N LEU A 735 -21.06 12.91 -0.15
CA LEU A 735 -22.51 13.13 -0.34
C LEU A 735 -23.33 12.51 0.80
N ALA A 736 -22.82 11.44 1.42
CA ALA A 736 -23.48 10.72 2.50
C ALA A 736 -23.24 11.32 3.90
N GLN A 737 -22.67 12.54 4.00
CA GLN A 737 -22.47 13.23 5.29
C GLN A 737 -23.68 14.13 5.65
N PRO A 738 -24.52 13.77 6.65
CA PRO A 738 -25.75 14.52 6.95
C PRO A 738 -25.50 15.95 7.44
N LEU A 739 -24.39 16.19 8.14
CA LEU A 739 -24.06 17.50 8.72
C LEU A 739 -23.90 18.60 7.64
N ARG A 740 -23.42 18.25 6.45
CA ARG A 740 -23.22 19.18 5.33
C ARG A 740 -24.53 19.65 4.73
N TRP A 741 -25.43 18.71 4.44
CA TRP A 741 -26.76 19.00 3.91
C TRP A 741 -27.54 19.91 4.84
N ASN A 742 -27.49 19.66 6.15
CA ASN A 742 -28.15 20.52 7.13
C ASN A 742 -27.65 21.97 7.05
N ARG A 743 -26.33 22.21 7.00
CA ARG A 743 -25.79 23.57 6.85
C ARG A 743 -26.17 24.23 5.53
N LEU A 744 -26.15 23.49 4.42
CA LEU A 744 -26.51 23.99 3.10
C LEU A 744 -27.99 24.40 3.06
N PHE A 745 -28.90 23.54 3.54
CA PHE A 745 -30.32 23.90 3.62
C PHE A 745 -30.55 25.07 4.59
N ASP A 746 -29.92 25.08 5.76
CA ASP A 746 -30.04 26.19 6.71
C ASP A 746 -29.52 27.53 6.14
N SER A 747 -28.50 27.53 5.27
CA SER A 747 -28.04 28.77 4.62
C SER A 747 -29.00 29.23 3.52
N VAL A 748 -29.51 28.30 2.69
CA VAL A 748 -30.47 28.60 1.61
C VAL A 748 -31.81 29.08 2.16
N PHE A 749 -32.36 28.46 3.21
CA PHE A 749 -33.62 28.91 3.81
C PHE A 749 -33.49 30.28 4.49
N ARG A 750 -32.40 30.54 5.22
CA ARG A 750 -32.13 31.87 5.81
C ARG A 750 -31.89 32.97 4.78
N ALA A 751 -31.49 32.64 3.56
CA ALA A 751 -31.40 33.59 2.45
C ALA A 751 -32.76 33.89 1.80
N ARG A 752 -33.80 33.09 2.06
CA ARG A 752 -35.11 33.15 1.40
C ARG A 752 -36.23 33.70 2.28
N GLU A 753 -36.08 33.68 3.61
CA GLU A 753 -37.04 34.24 4.56
C GLU A 753 -36.59 35.61 5.08
N PHE A 754 -37.39 36.65 4.82
CA PHE A 754 -37.29 37.92 5.55
C PHE A 754 -37.55 37.69 7.06
N PRO A 755 -36.91 38.45 7.96
CA PRO A 755 -36.96 38.18 9.39
C PRO A 755 -38.35 38.43 9.98
N LYS A 756 -39.15 37.36 10.09
CA LYS A 756 -40.36 37.32 10.94
C LYS A 756 -40.04 36.68 12.29
N ALA A 757 -40.79 37.11 13.32
CA ALA A 757 -40.44 36.85 14.70
C ALA A 757 -40.43 35.36 15.08
N HIS A 758 -39.27 34.96 15.60
CA HIS A 758 -38.88 33.73 16.27
C HIS A 758 -39.99 32.85 16.90
N ASP A 759 -40.63 31.98 16.11
CA ASP A 759 -41.42 30.87 16.64
C ASP A 759 -40.56 29.61 16.86
N ARG A 760 -40.60 29.01 18.06
CA ARG A 760 -39.59 28.04 18.53
C ARG A 760 -39.84 26.57 18.15
N SER A 761 -40.86 26.29 17.32
CA SER A 761 -41.35 24.92 17.04
C SER A 761 -40.77 24.25 15.77
N SER A 762 -40.10 24.98 14.87
CA SER A 762 -39.79 24.51 13.51
C SER A 762 -38.54 23.62 13.35
N SER A 763 -37.71 23.46 14.38
CA SER A 763 -36.38 22.86 14.27
C SER A 763 -36.36 21.36 13.92
N SER A 764 -37.41 20.61 14.27
CA SER A 764 -37.46 19.16 14.03
C SER A 764 -37.85 18.77 12.60
N THR A 765 -38.47 19.67 11.85
CA THR A 765 -39.01 19.38 10.50
C THR A 765 -37.96 19.60 9.39
N SER A 766 -36.99 20.49 9.62
CA SER A 766 -35.91 20.81 8.66
C SER A 766 -35.01 19.60 8.38
N GLY A 767 -34.51 18.93 9.42
CA GLY A 767 -33.54 17.84 9.30
C GLY A 767 -34.02 16.58 8.57
N ASN A 768 -35.33 16.34 8.52
CA ASN A 768 -35.89 15.26 7.72
C ASN A 768 -35.96 15.62 6.23
N ARG A 769 -36.28 16.88 5.90
CA ARG A 769 -36.34 17.36 4.50
C ARG A 769 -34.95 17.37 3.86
N SER A 770 -33.92 17.83 4.58
CA SER A 770 -32.53 17.81 4.10
C SER A 770 -32.02 16.39 3.86
N SER A 771 -32.32 15.45 4.77
CA SER A 771 -31.93 14.04 4.63
C SER A 771 -32.61 13.37 3.43
N LEU A 772 -33.91 13.60 3.22
CA LEU A 772 -34.65 13.06 2.07
C LEU A 772 -34.14 13.65 0.74
N ALA A 773 -33.83 14.94 0.68
CA ALA A 773 -33.24 15.57 -0.50
C ALA A 773 -31.86 14.98 -0.85
N ALA A 774 -31.03 14.68 0.16
CA ALA A 774 -29.75 13.99 -0.05
C ALA A 774 -29.94 12.59 -0.67
N HIS A 775 -30.93 11.82 -0.21
CA HIS A 775 -31.25 10.51 -0.80
C HIS A 775 -31.72 10.64 -2.26
N PHE A 776 -32.60 11.60 -2.54
CA PHE A 776 -33.10 11.84 -3.90
C PHE A 776 -31.96 12.19 -4.87
N LEU A 777 -31.05 13.10 -4.48
CA LEU A 777 -29.89 13.45 -5.29
C LEU A 777 -28.91 12.30 -5.50
N ILE A 778 -28.72 11.46 -4.47
CA ILE A 778 -27.89 10.24 -4.58
C ILE A 778 -28.52 9.23 -5.56
N VAL A 779 -29.83 9.00 -5.50
CA VAL A 779 -30.55 8.11 -6.42
C VAL A 779 -30.50 8.64 -7.85
N LEU A 780 -30.70 9.94 -8.06
CA LEU A 780 -30.56 10.58 -9.37
C LEU A 780 -29.14 10.42 -9.94
N LEU A 781 -28.11 10.60 -9.10
CA LEU A 781 -26.72 10.37 -9.50
C LEU A 781 -26.50 8.90 -9.90
N VAL A 782 -26.92 7.93 -9.09
CA VAL A 782 -26.76 6.50 -9.41
C VAL A 782 -27.48 6.13 -10.70
N ALA A 783 -28.69 6.65 -10.93
CA ALA A 783 -29.42 6.46 -12.18
C ALA A 783 -28.66 7.01 -13.39
N TYR A 784 -28.09 8.22 -13.27
CA TYR A 784 -27.22 8.80 -14.30
C TYR A 784 -25.97 7.92 -14.55
N MET A 785 -25.25 7.53 -13.50
CA MET A 785 -24.01 6.74 -13.60
C MET A 785 -24.22 5.37 -14.24
N THR A 786 -25.41 4.78 -14.07
CA THR A 786 -25.72 3.42 -14.54
C THR A 786 -25.73 3.31 -16.06
N VAL A 787 -26.20 4.33 -16.79
CA VAL A 787 -26.31 4.29 -18.26
C VAL A 787 -24.96 4.18 -18.98
N PRO A 788 -23.93 5.01 -18.71
CA PRO A 788 -22.59 4.81 -19.23
C PRO A 788 -21.85 3.65 -18.51
N GLY A 789 -22.09 3.46 -17.21
CA GLY A 789 -21.40 2.44 -16.42
C GLY A 789 -21.67 1.00 -16.86
N THR A 790 -22.91 0.69 -17.24
CA THR A 790 -23.27 -0.63 -17.80
C THR A 790 -22.66 -0.87 -19.17
N LYS A 791 -22.57 0.17 -20.02
CA LYS A 791 -21.87 0.08 -21.32
C LYS A 791 -20.38 -0.21 -21.15
N ASN A 792 -19.71 0.45 -20.20
CA ASN A 792 -18.31 0.18 -19.88
C ASN A 792 -18.12 -1.27 -19.39
N LEU A 793 -18.93 -1.72 -18.44
CA LEU A 793 -18.85 -3.06 -17.87
C LEU A 793 -19.12 -4.14 -18.93
N GLN A 794 -20.12 -3.94 -19.79
CA GLN A 794 -20.40 -4.85 -20.89
C GLN A 794 -19.24 -4.86 -21.90
N ALA A 795 -18.69 -3.71 -22.27
CA ALA A 795 -17.54 -3.63 -23.17
C ALA A 795 -16.27 -4.29 -22.62
N GLU A 796 -16.09 -4.38 -21.29
CA GLU A 796 -15.01 -5.18 -20.67
C GLU A 796 -15.33 -6.69 -20.71
N LEU A 797 -16.58 -7.09 -20.43
CA LEU A 797 -16.99 -8.50 -20.41
C LEU A 797 -17.08 -9.15 -21.80
N ASP A 798 -17.39 -8.34 -22.82
CA ASP A 798 -17.50 -8.78 -24.23
C ASP A 798 -16.12 -8.93 -24.91
N ILE A 799 -15.01 -8.56 -24.24
CA ILE A 799 -13.66 -8.85 -24.76
C ILE A 799 -13.47 -10.36 -24.84
N ARG A 800 -13.22 -10.88 -26.04
CA ARG A 800 -12.83 -12.27 -26.28
C ARG A 800 -11.44 -12.28 -26.91
N GLY A 801 -10.46 -12.77 -26.17
CA GLY A 801 -9.10 -12.94 -26.64
C GLY A 801 -8.66 -14.40 -26.53
N GLN A 802 -7.67 -14.76 -27.34
CA GLN A 802 -6.98 -16.04 -27.30
C GLN A 802 -5.49 -15.74 -27.22
N PHE A 803 -4.78 -16.42 -26.31
CA PHE A 803 -3.34 -16.30 -26.21
C PHE A 803 -2.64 -17.31 -27.12
N SER A 804 -1.70 -16.83 -27.93
CA SER A 804 -0.78 -17.64 -28.73
C SER A 804 0.59 -16.98 -28.73
N ALA A 805 1.66 -17.77 -28.53
CA ALA A 805 3.03 -17.27 -28.50
C ALA A 805 4.01 -18.25 -29.19
N TYR A 806 3.62 -18.73 -30.37
CA TYR A 806 4.36 -19.73 -31.16
C TYR A 806 5.84 -19.34 -31.40
N ASP A 807 6.10 -18.05 -31.58
CA ASP A 807 7.44 -17.48 -31.78
C ASP A 807 8.33 -17.59 -30.53
N ASP A 808 7.74 -17.35 -29.35
CA ASP A 808 8.39 -17.50 -28.05
C ASP A 808 8.54 -18.99 -27.67
N GLU A 809 7.59 -19.85 -28.09
CA GLU A 809 7.66 -21.31 -27.97
C GLU A 809 8.83 -21.90 -28.75
N ALA A 810 8.93 -21.60 -30.05
CA ALA A 810 9.99 -22.10 -30.94
C ALA A 810 11.40 -21.67 -30.50
N LEU A 811 11.54 -20.42 -30.04
CA LEU A 811 12.79 -19.89 -29.50
C LEU A 811 13.21 -20.65 -28.23
N LEU A 812 12.24 -20.96 -27.37
CA LEU A 812 12.46 -21.68 -26.12
C LEU A 812 12.85 -23.15 -26.36
N ASP A 813 12.19 -23.85 -27.30
CA ASP A 813 12.56 -25.22 -27.67
C ASP A 813 13.96 -25.28 -28.27
N TRP A 814 14.30 -24.32 -29.13
CA TRP A 814 15.65 -24.23 -29.68
C TRP A 814 16.70 -24.06 -28.57
N PHE A 815 16.53 -23.12 -27.63
CA PHE A 815 17.46 -22.97 -26.51
C PHE A 815 17.54 -24.23 -25.62
N GLN A 816 16.42 -24.91 -25.35
CA GLN A 816 16.40 -26.15 -24.56
C GLN A 816 17.08 -27.33 -25.28
N SER A 817 17.14 -27.31 -26.62
CA SER A 817 17.83 -28.32 -27.43
C SER A 817 19.37 -28.19 -27.46
N LEU A 818 19.93 -27.07 -26.96
CA LEU A 818 21.37 -26.81 -27.01
C LEU A 818 22.19 -27.76 -26.10
N PRO A 819 23.38 -28.20 -26.54
CA PRO A 819 24.25 -29.05 -25.75
C PRO A 819 24.88 -28.29 -24.56
N SER A 820 25.56 -29.01 -23.66
CA SER A 820 26.26 -28.38 -22.51
C SER A 820 27.37 -27.41 -22.99
N PRO A 821 27.63 -26.29 -22.29
CA PRO A 821 28.62 -25.28 -22.71
C PRO A 821 30.07 -25.77 -22.77
N GLU A 822 30.47 -26.68 -21.87
CA GLU A 822 31.86 -27.12 -21.73
C GLU A 822 31.99 -28.46 -20.98
N GLU A 823 33.20 -29.03 -20.92
CA GLU A 823 33.52 -30.19 -20.06
C GLU A 823 33.42 -29.85 -18.58
N ASP A 824 33.71 -28.60 -18.18
CA ASP A 824 33.43 -28.13 -16.84
C ASP A 824 31.93 -27.78 -16.71
N VAL A 825 31.18 -28.75 -16.20
CA VAL A 825 29.70 -28.82 -16.07
C VAL A 825 29.06 -27.63 -15.30
N ARG A 826 29.87 -26.66 -14.83
CA ARG A 826 29.48 -25.55 -13.96
C ARG A 826 29.33 -24.19 -14.67
N VAL A 827 29.78 -24.04 -15.92
CA VAL A 827 29.72 -22.75 -16.65
C VAL A 827 28.42 -22.66 -17.47
N PRO A 828 27.47 -21.77 -17.14
CA PRO A 828 26.19 -21.64 -17.86
C PRO A 828 26.34 -20.95 -19.21
N TRP A 829 25.40 -21.21 -20.15
CA TRP A 829 25.20 -20.38 -21.34
C TRP A 829 24.73 -18.98 -20.95
N VAL A 830 25.40 -17.93 -21.43
CA VAL A 830 25.08 -16.54 -21.06
C VAL A 830 24.29 -15.83 -22.17
N ILE A 831 23.11 -15.30 -21.84
CA ILE A 831 22.22 -14.59 -22.77
C ILE A 831 22.12 -13.10 -22.41
N ALA A 832 22.32 -12.24 -23.41
CA ALA A 832 22.11 -10.79 -23.35
C ALA A 832 21.02 -10.34 -24.35
N GLY A 833 20.37 -9.20 -24.08
CA GLY A 833 19.37 -8.61 -24.99
C GLY A 833 18.26 -7.82 -24.27
N PRO A 834 17.11 -7.63 -24.96
CA PRO A 834 15.95 -6.92 -24.43
C PRO A 834 15.42 -7.48 -23.11
N MET A 835 15.30 -6.61 -22.10
CA MET A 835 14.84 -6.98 -20.75
C MET A 835 13.50 -7.70 -20.75
N SER A 836 12.59 -7.28 -21.65
CA SER A 836 11.27 -7.85 -21.86
C SER A 836 11.31 -9.36 -22.12
N THR A 837 12.30 -9.79 -22.91
CA THR A 837 12.49 -11.17 -23.37
C THR A 837 13.28 -11.97 -22.33
N LEU A 838 14.32 -11.39 -21.73
CA LEU A 838 15.14 -12.06 -20.72
C LEU A 838 14.35 -12.40 -19.43
N GLY A 839 13.39 -11.56 -19.04
CA GLY A 839 12.50 -11.84 -17.90
C GLY A 839 11.67 -13.12 -18.07
N SER A 840 11.14 -13.34 -19.28
CA SER A 840 10.41 -14.55 -19.66
C SER A 840 11.35 -15.75 -19.80
N LEU A 841 12.51 -15.58 -20.47
CA LEU A 841 13.49 -16.67 -20.65
C LEU A 841 14.06 -17.16 -19.30
N ARG A 842 14.21 -16.29 -18.29
CA ARG A 842 14.62 -16.72 -16.93
C ARG A 842 13.66 -17.73 -16.31
N LEU A 843 12.36 -17.52 -16.47
CA LEU A 843 11.34 -18.43 -15.99
C LEU A 843 11.39 -19.77 -16.75
N MET A 844 11.46 -19.69 -18.08
CA MET A 844 11.25 -20.84 -18.94
C MET A 844 12.50 -21.72 -19.15
N LEU A 845 13.71 -21.16 -19.06
CA LEU A 845 14.96 -21.90 -19.23
C LEU A 845 15.44 -22.50 -17.89
N PRO A 846 16.02 -23.71 -17.85
CA PRO A 846 16.51 -24.31 -16.61
C PRO A 846 17.78 -23.62 -16.09
N ALA A 847 18.01 -23.73 -14.78
CA ALA A 847 19.17 -23.15 -14.10
C ALA A 847 20.38 -24.11 -14.10
N ALA A 848 21.56 -23.57 -13.77
CA ALA A 848 22.77 -24.36 -13.56
C ALA A 848 22.61 -25.37 -12.41
N ALA A 849 23.32 -26.50 -12.47
CA ALA A 849 23.19 -27.61 -11.51
C ALA A 849 23.40 -27.25 -10.02
N SER A 850 24.05 -26.12 -9.71
CA SER A 850 24.23 -25.60 -8.34
C SER A 850 23.07 -24.75 -7.83
N TYR A 851 22.06 -24.48 -8.66
CA TYR A 851 20.93 -23.58 -8.38
C TYR A 851 19.59 -24.34 -8.56
N PRO A 852 18.55 -24.08 -7.75
CA PRO A 852 17.26 -24.74 -7.95
C PRO A 852 16.66 -24.32 -9.29
N SER A 853 16.38 -25.30 -10.15
CA SER A 853 15.81 -25.04 -11.47
C SER A 853 14.35 -24.61 -11.39
N THR A 854 13.94 -23.74 -12.32
CA THR A 854 12.54 -23.37 -12.56
C THR A 854 11.79 -24.40 -13.39
N GLN A 855 12.49 -25.41 -13.94
CA GLN A 855 11.90 -26.53 -14.69
C GLN A 855 12.41 -27.86 -14.15
N LEU A 856 11.56 -28.89 -14.10
CA LEU A 856 12.01 -30.26 -13.84
C LEU A 856 12.88 -30.73 -15.01
N SER A 857 14.02 -31.38 -14.73
CA SER A 857 14.87 -31.94 -15.79
C SER A 857 14.18 -33.13 -16.44
N THR A 858 13.87 -33.01 -17.73
CA THR A 858 13.40 -34.11 -18.59
C THR A 858 14.55 -35.07 -18.95
N ASN A 859 15.78 -34.57 -18.99
CA ASN A 859 16.97 -35.35 -19.30
C ASN A 859 17.55 -35.95 -18.01
N GLY A 860 17.35 -37.26 -17.84
CA GLY A 860 17.61 -37.98 -16.59
C GLY A 860 19.06 -37.89 -16.10
N GLY A 861 19.26 -37.18 -14.98
CA GLY A 861 20.44 -37.30 -14.11
C GLY A 861 21.76 -36.69 -14.60
N ARG A 862 21.89 -36.27 -15.87
CA ARG A 862 23.08 -35.54 -16.32
C ARG A 862 23.06 -34.12 -15.77
N ALA A 863 24.09 -33.76 -15.02
CA ALA A 863 24.31 -32.37 -14.65
C ALA A 863 24.61 -31.56 -15.93
N TRP A 864 23.82 -30.52 -16.17
CA TRP A 864 23.89 -29.63 -17.32
C TRP A 864 24.01 -28.20 -16.79
N ALA A 865 24.83 -27.38 -17.46
CA ALA A 865 25.31 -26.15 -16.86
C ALA A 865 24.27 -24.99 -16.86
N GLY A 866 23.13 -25.15 -17.54
CA GLY A 866 22.02 -24.19 -17.47
C GLY A 866 22.27 -22.88 -18.22
N PHE A 867 21.37 -21.93 -17.99
CA PHE A 867 21.42 -20.59 -18.58
C PHE A 867 21.57 -19.49 -17.53
N ALA A 868 22.29 -18.41 -17.84
CA ALA A 868 22.43 -17.19 -17.06
C ALA A 868 22.16 -15.93 -17.91
N PHE A 869 21.88 -14.81 -17.26
CA PHE A 869 21.44 -13.57 -17.91
C PHE A 869 22.27 -12.37 -17.48
N THR A 870 22.48 -11.42 -18.39
CA THR A 870 23.30 -10.22 -18.13
C THR A 870 22.55 -9.06 -17.50
N ASN A 871 21.25 -8.94 -17.79
CA ASN A 871 20.36 -7.85 -17.41
C ASN A 871 18.91 -8.35 -17.28
N HIS A 872 18.07 -7.59 -16.58
CA HIS A 872 16.68 -7.95 -16.29
C HIS A 872 15.81 -6.68 -16.10
N PRO A 873 14.47 -6.74 -16.13
CA PRO A 873 13.56 -5.57 -16.11
C PRO A 873 13.59 -4.61 -14.91
N HIS A 874 14.42 -4.85 -13.89
CA HIS A 874 14.37 -4.13 -12.59
C HIS A 874 15.55 -3.16 -12.49
N TYR A 875 15.35 -1.94 -12.99
CA TYR A 875 16.39 -1.05 -13.55
C TYR A 875 16.80 0.15 -12.66
N GLU A 876 16.55 0.10 -11.36
CA GLU A 876 16.73 1.24 -10.45
C GLU A 876 18.20 1.52 -10.13
N ASN A 877 19.01 0.47 -9.99
CA ASN A 877 20.37 0.57 -9.47
C ASN A 877 21.39 1.01 -10.54
N VAL A 878 22.28 1.95 -10.19
CA VAL A 878 23.27 2.56 -11.11
C VAL A 878 24.13 1.52 -11.86
N GLU A 879 24.53 0.44 -11.20
CA GLU A 879 25.40 -0.57 -11.80
C GLU A 879 24.66 -1.38 -12.90
N LEU A 880 23.45 -1.85 -12.62
CA LEU A 880 22.61 -2.47 -13.64
C LEU A 880 22.22 -1.47 -14.76
N ARG A 881 22.13 -0.17 -14.44
CA ARG A 881 21.94 0.89 -15.43
C ARG A 881 23.07 0.93 -16.46
N ARG A 882 24.33 0.83 -15.99
CA ARG A 882 25.52 0.69 -16.85
C ARG A 882 25.53 -0.62 -17.64
N ARG A 883 25.23 -1.76 -17.01
CA ARG A 883 25.15 -3.08 -17.69
C ARG A 883 24.16 -3.10 -18.84
N THR A 884 23.00 -2.47 -18.69
CA THR A 884 21.97 -2.48 -19.76
C THR A 884 22.36 -1.62 -20.95
N ILE A 885 23.04 -0.47 -20.74
CA ILE A 885 23.67 0.31 -21.82
C ILE A 885 24.65 -0.54 -22.65
N LEU A 886 25.14 -1.64 -22.09
CA LEU A 886 26.08 -2.52 -22.78
C LEU A 886 25.36 -3.75 -23.36
N ALA A 887 24.34 -4.28 -22.67
CA ALA A 887 23.47 -5.32 -23.21
C ALA A 887 22.68 -4.87 -24.45
N TYR A 888 22.40 -3.57 -24.58
CA TYR A 888 21.71 -2.97 -25.72
C TYR A 888 22.70 -2.39 -26.77
N ALA A 889 24.01 -2.55 -26.60
CA ALA A 889 25.02 -1.91 -27.47
C ALA A 889 24.89 -2.27 -28.96
N ILE A 890 24.27 -3.41 -29.28
CA ILE A 890 23.93 -3.85 -30.65
C ILE A 890 22.96 -2.91 -31.40
N TYR A 891 22.18 -2.08 -30.68
CA TYR A 891 21.33 -1.05 -31.29
C TYR A 891 22.07 0.27 -31.54
N SER A 892 23.33 0.40 -31.11
CA SER A 892 24.10 1.63 -31.29
C SER A 892 24.68 1.76 -32.71
N ARG A 893 25.16 2.98 -33.03
CA ARG A 893 25.89 3.30 -34.26
C ARG A 893 27.43 3.10 -34.12
N GLN A 894 27.87 2.30 -33.14
CA GLN A 894 29.28 1.95 -32.94
C GLN A 894 29.79 0.96 -34.01
N PRO A 895 31.11 0.90 -34.25
CA PRO A 895 31.67 -0.14 -35.12
C PRO A 895 31.60 -1.53 -34.45
N ILE A 896 31.46 -2.56 -35.28
CA ILE A 896 31.11 -3.93 -34.88
C ILE A 896 32.16 -4.59 -33.97
N ASP A 897 33.43 -4.25 -34.13
CA ASP A 897 34.56 -4.73 -33.33
C ASP A 897 34.44 -4.33 -31.85
N LYS A 898 34.02 -3.07 -31.60
CA LYS A 898 33.80 -2.57 -30.23
C LYS A 898 32.60 -3.23 -29.58
N VAL A 899 31.51 -3.42 -30.34
CA VAL A 899 30.30 -4.07 -29.84
C VAL A 899 30.54 -5.55 -29.55
N TRP A 900 31.30 -6.25 -30.40
CA TRP A 900 31.78 -7.60 -30.11
C TRP A 900 32.65 -7.64 -28.85
N HIS A 901 33.58 -6.71 -28.67
CA HIS A 901 34.41 -6.64 -27.47
C HIS A 901 33.58 -6.42 -26.19
N ILE A 902 32.51 -5.61 -26.26
CA ILE A 902 31.58 -5.42 -25.14
C ILE A 902 30.92 -6.76 -24.76
N TYR A 903 30.27 -7.44 -25.71
CA TYR A 903 29.60 -8.71 -25.41
C TYR A 903 30.57 -9.81 -24.98
N ARG A 904 31.72 -9.94 -25.65
CA ARG A 904 32.69 -11.02 -25.40
C ARG A 904 33.50 -10.85 -24.12
N HIS A 905 34.01 -9.64 -23.85
CA HIS A 905 34.98 -9.41 -22.77
C HIS A 905 34.42 -8.69 -21.55
N GLN A 906 33.33 -7.92 -21.69
CA GLN A 906 32.71 -7.23 -20.55
C GLN A 906 31.50 -8.02 -20.02
N LEU A 907 30.53 -8.33 -20.89
CA LEU A 907 29.31 -9.05 -20.52
C LEU A 907 29.45 -10.57 -20.53
N GLN A 908 30.55 -11.10 -21.09
CA GLN A 908 30.79 -12.54 -21.25
C GLN A 908 29.59 -13.31 -21.83
N ALA A 909 28.86 -12.67 -22.75
CA ALA A 909 27.67 -13.23 -23.38
C ALA A 909 28.06 -14.20 -24.51
N ASP A 910 27.42 -15.37 -24.55
CA ASP A 910 27.52 -16.31 -25.66
C ASP A 910 26.45 -16.01 -26.73
N PHE A 911 25.28 -15.52 -26.30
CA PHE A 911 24.15 -15.18 -27.17
C PHE A 911 23.66 -13.75 -26.95
N VAL A 912 23.33 -13.07 -28.05
CA VAL A 912 22.69 -11.74 -28.06
C VAL A 912 21.39 -11.82 -28.83
N ILE A 913 20.28 -11.47 -28.19
CA ILE A 913 18.96 -11.38 -28.81
C ILE A 913 18.76 -9.95 -29.33
N VAL A 914 18.32 -9.82 -30.57
CA VAL A 914 17.98 -8.55 -31.23
C VAL A 914 16.52 -8.61 -31.69
N ASP A 915 15.70 -7.67 -31.25
CA ASP A 915 14.29 -7.52 -31.66
C ASP A 915 14.18 -6.36 -32.66
N GLU A 916 13.81 -6.65 -33.91
CA GLU A 916 13.63 -5.68 -35.01
C GLU A 916 12.79 -4.46 -34.62
N GLN A 917 11.72 -4.66 -33.85
CA GLN A 917 10.80 -3.60 -33.43
C GLN A 917 11.48 -2.42 -32.71
N HIS A 918 12.59 -2.65 -32.02
CA HIS A 918 13.33 -1.62 -31.28
C HIS A 918 14.38 -0.88 -32.13
N CYS A 919 14.64 -1.36 -33.34
CA CYS A 919 15.64 -0.81 -34.25
C CYS A 919 15.10 0.37 -35.07
N HIS A 920 13.87 0.28 -35.57
CA HIS A 920 13.30 1.32 -36.45
C HIS A 920 13.13 2.67 -35.72
N PRO A 921 13.38 3.81 -36.39
CA PRO A 921 13.22 5.15 -35.81
C PRO A 921 11.81 5.41 -35.25
N ARG A 922 11.73 6.12 -34.12
CA ARG A 922 10.46 6.43 -33.43
C ARG A 922 10.48 7.83 -32.82
N GLU A 923 10.73 8.86 -33.63
CA GLU A 923 10.67 10.28 -33.20
C GLU A 923 11.52 10.59 -31.94
N GLY A 924 12.70 9.98 -31.81
CA GLY A 924 13.57 10.10 -30.65
C GLY A 924 13.31 9.10 -29.52
N CYS A 925 12.66 7.97 -29.83
CA CYS A 925 12.33 6.88 -28.90
C CYS A 925 12.73 5.47 -29.38
N SER A 926 13.46 5.33 -30.49
CA SER A 926 14.08 4.06 -30.88
C SER A 926 15.40 3.83 -30.14
N ASN A 927 15.85 2.58 -30.01
CA ASN A 927 17.10 2.30 -29.32
C ASN A 927 18.32 3.02 -29.96
N PRO A 928 18.47 3.11 -31.29
CA PRO A 928 19.54 3.90 -31.91
C PRO A 928 19.49 5.39 -31.53
N GLU A 929 18.32 6.02 -31.55
CA GLU A 929 18.14 7.43 -31.16
C GLU A 929 18.47 7.66 -29.66
N LEU A 930 18.19 6.68 -28.80
CA LEU A 930 18.62 6.71 -27.40
C LEU A 930 20.15 6.65 -27.26
N TYR A 931 20.86 5.88 -28.09
CA TYR A 931 22.33 5.87 -28.11
C TYR A 931 22.94 7.16 -28.66
N ASP A 932 22.25 7.88 -29.55
CA ASP A 932 22.71 9.17 -30.07
C ASP A 932 22.82 10.23 -28.95
N LEU A 933 22.12 10.05 -27.81
CA LEU A 933 22.30 10.87 -26.59
C LEU A 933 23.59 10.56 -25.82
N ILE A 934 24.12 9.33 -25.91
CA ILE A 934 25.40 8.94 -25.29
C ILE A 934 26.57 9.25 -26.23
N LEU A 935 26.36 9.09 -27.54
CA LEU A 935 27.40 9.12 -28.58
C LEU A 935 27.00 10.06 -29.73
N PRO A 936 26.77 11.37 -29.47
CA PRO A 936 26.31 12.31 -30.49
C PRO A 936 27.24 12.40 -31.71
N GLN A 937 28.54 12.12 -31.54
CA GLN A 937 29.54 12.06 -32.62
C GLN A 937 29.35 10.89 -33.61
N LEU A 938 28.45 9.94 -33.32
CA LEU A 938 28.09 8.82 -34.21
C LEU A 938 26.69 8.98 -34.83
N ALA A 939 25.93 10.00 -34.44
CA ALA A 939 24.60 10.26 -34.97
C ALA A 939 24.62 10.41 -36.50
N GLY A 940 23.62 9.82 -37.17
CA GLY A 940 23.50 9.82 -38.64
C GLY A 940 24.28 8.73 -39.38
N ARG A 941 25.11 7.91 -38.70
CA ARG A 941 25.61 6.65 -39.26
C ARG A 941 24.52 5.57 -39.24
N PRO A 942 24.48 4.58 -40.16
CA PRO A 942 23.56 3.46 -40.03
C PRO A 942 23.81 2.70 -38.72
N ALA A 943 22.75 2.33 -38.01
CA ALA A 943 22.86 1.53 -36.80
C ALA A 943 23.19 0.08 -37.14
N LEU A 944 23.85 -0.64 -36.21
CA LEU A 944 24.22 -2.04 -36.45
C LEU A 944 22.99 -2.93 -36.68
N CYS A 945 21.89 -2.70 -35.95
CA CYS A 945 20.64 -3.43 -36.15
C CYS A 945 20.00 -3.15 -37.53
N GLU A 946 20.11 -1.92 -38.07
CA GLU A 946 19.64 -1.57 -39.42
C GLU A 946 20.51 -2.24 -40.50
N SER A 947 21.81 -2.43 -40.23
CA SER A 947 22.73 -3.14 -41.12
C SER A 947 22.38 -4.63 -41.29
N LEU A 948 21.84 -5.27 -40.24
CA LEU A 948 21.29 -6.64 -40.35
C LEU A 948 20.04 -6.69 -41.25
N GLN A 949 19.19 -5.66 -41.17
CA GLN A 949 17.94 -5.58 -41.96
C GLN A 949 18.24 -5.37 -43.44
N THR A 950 18.98 -4.30 -43.74
CA THR A 950 19.27 -3.83 -45.11
C THR A 950 20.09 -4.80 -45.96
N THR A 951 20.89 -5.68 -45.34
CA THR A 951 21.66 -6.72 -46.06
C THR A 951 20.83 -7.96 -46.43
N GLY A 952 19.54 -7.99 -46.06
CA GLY A 952 18.66 -9.14 -46.33
C GLY A 952 18.95 -10.35 -45.46
N ALA A 953 19.67 -10.18 -44.34
CA ALA A 953 20.03 -11.28 -43.44
C ALA A 953 18.81 -12.00 -42.85
N TYR A 954 17.72 -11.28 -42.59
CA TYR A 954 16.45 -11.85 -42.13
C TYR A 954 15.76 -12.69 -43.23
N HIS A 955 15.76 -12.24 -44.48
CA HIS A 955 15.09 -12.93 -45.59
C HIS A 955 15.88 -14.09 -46.19
N ARG A 956 17.21 -14.08 -46.07
CA ARG A 956 18.09 -15.13 -46.60
C ARG A 956 18.67 -16.03 -45.51
N VAL A 957 18.52 -15.64 -44.24
CA VAL A 957 19.08 -16.33 -43.08
C VAL A 957 20.62 -16.43 -43.08
N VAL A 958 21.30 -15.59 -43.86
CA VAL A 958 22.77 -15.60 -44.01
C VAL A 958 23.41 -14.49 -43.17
N THR A 959 24.43 -14.84 -42.40
CA THR A 959 25.27 -13.86 -41.68
C THR A 959 26.06 -13.01 -42.67
N PRO A 960 25.94 -11.67 -42.67
CA PRO A 960 26.70 -10.80 -43.58
C PRO A 960 28.22 -11.00 -43.44
N SER A 961 28.98 -10.88 -44.54
CA SER A 961 30.42 -11.14 -44.55
C SER A 961 31.23 -10.27 -43.56
N SER A 962 30.81 -9.02 -43.35
CA SER A 962 31.39 -8.10 -42.35
C SER A 962 31.09 -8.49 -40.89
N TRP A 963 30.08 -9.32 -40.66
CA TRP A 963 29.68 -9.80 -39.34
C TRP A 963 30.34 -11.14 -38.98
N LYS A 964 30.57 -12.02 -39.97
CA LYS A 964 31.11 -13.39 -39.79
C LYS A 964 32.36 -13.51 -38.88
N PRO A 965 33.33 -12.56 -38.82
CA PRO A 965 34.47 -12.66 -37.90
C PRO A 965 34.10 -12.53 -36.41
N TYR A 966 32.98 -11.86 -36.10
CA TYR A 966 32.59 -11.42 -34.76
C TYR A 966 31.34 -12.13 -34.24
N PHE A 967 30.30 -12.21 -35.07
CA PHE A 967 28.98 -12.71 -34.73
C PHE A 967 28.47 -13.68 -35.79
N GLN A 968 27.56 -14.55 -35.39
CA GLN A 968 26.94 -15.53 -36.27
C GLN A 968 25.45 -15.65 -35.98
N ILE A 969 24.62 -15.53 -37.02
CA ILE A 969 23.17 -15.74 -36.92
C ILE A 969 22.91 -17.24 -36.71
N VAL A 970 22.25 -17.59 -35.61
CA VAL A 970 21.94 -18.98 -35.25
C VAL A 970 20.44 -19.29 -35.14
N TYR A 971 19.61 -18.25 -35.01
CA TYR A 971 18.15 -18.33 -35.01
C TYR A 971 17.57 -17.06 -35.62
N VAL A 972 16.54 -17.18 -36.46
CA VAL A 972 15.77 -16.09 -37.07
C VAL A 972 14.27 -16.41 -36.99
N ASP A 973 13.51 -15.53 -36.35
CA ASP A 973 12.05 -15.55 -36.27
C ASP A 973 11.44 -14.90 -37.53
N MET A 974 10.51 -15.60 -38.17
CA MET A 974 9.86 -15.16 -39.42
C MET A 974 8.75 -14.13 -39.21
N ASN A 975 8.14 -14.08 -38.02
CA ASN A 975 6.98 -13.26 -37.71
C ASN A 975 7.36 -11.95 -37.02
N THR A 976 8.29 -12.00 -36.07
CA THR A 976 8.66 -10.82 -35.25
C THR A 976 9.92 -10.09 -35.71
N GLY A 977 10.70 -10.68 -36.62
CA GLY A 977 12.02 -10.17 -36.98
C GLY A 977 13.02 -10.24 -35.83
N ARG A 978 12.86 -11.21 -34.92
CA ARG A 978 13.82 -11.46 -33.83
C ARG A 978 14.97 -12.34 -34.32
N VAL A 979 16.20 -11.96 -33.99
CA VAL A 979 17.41 -12.72 -34.32
C VAL A 979 18.20 -13.05 -33.05
N VAL A 980 18.76 -14.27 -33.00
CA VAL A 980 19.78 -14.63 -32.02
C VAL A 980 21.14 -14.69 -32.71
N LEU A 981 22.08 -13.91 -32.19
CA LEU A 981 23.48 -13.88 -32.59
C LEU A 981 24.31 -14.66 -31.59
N PHE A 982 25.08 -15.63 -32.08
CA PHE A 982 26.17 -16.27 -31.32
C PHE A 982 27.43 -15.40 -31.39
N VAL A 983 28.07 -15.19 -30.23
CA VAL A 983 29.26 -14.35 -30.07
C VAL A 983 30.52 -15.21 -30.21
N ARG A 984 31.32 -14.97 -31.25
CA ARG A 984 32.49 -15.81 -31.52
C ARG A 984 33.57 -15.68 -30.44
N ARG A 985 34.12 -16.82 -30.02
CA ARG A 985 35.12 -16.90 -28.94
C ARG A 985 36.50 -16.41 -29.37
N LYS A 986 36.83 -16.58 -30.65
CA LYS A 986 38.05 -16.11 -31.32
C LYS A 986 37.68 -15.40 -32.62
N LEU A 987 38.47 -14.40 -33.02
CA LEU A 987 38.33 -13.76 -34.32
C LEU A 987 38.69 -14.75 -35.43
N ALA A 988 37.76 -15.01 -36.33
CA ALA A 988 38.02 -15.83 -37.51
C ALA A 988 38.74 -15.01 -38.58
N PHE A 989 40.06 -14.94 -38.48
CA PHE A 989 40.91 -14.52 -39.59
C PHE A 989 40.95 -15.63 -40.64
N THR A 990 40.13 -15.52 -41.68
CA THR A 990 40.45 -16.14 -42.96
C THR A 990 41.69 -15.47 -43.52
N TYR A 991 42.85 -16.13 -43.38
CA TYR A 991 44.01 -15.80 -44.22
C TYR A 991 43.62 -16.11 -45.67
N SER A 992 43.41 -15.05 -46.45
CA SER A 992 43.21 -15.08 -47.90
C SER A 992 44.57 -14.98 -48.61
#